data_AF-A0A445HNF6-F1
#
_entry.id   AF-A0A445HNF6-F1
#
_cell.length_a   1.000
_cell.length_b   1.000
_cell.length_c   1.000
_cell.angle_alpha   90.00
_cell.angle_beta   90.00
_cell.angle_gamma   90.00
#
_symmetry.space_group_name_H-M   'P 1'
#
loop_
_entity.id
_entity.type
_entity.pdbx_description
1 polymer ?
#
loop_
_entity_poly.entity_id
_entity_poly.type
_entity_poly.pdbx_seq_one_letter_code
_entity_poly.pdbx_strand_id
1 'polypeptide(L)'
;MDVDSSMVPEPDHDPPVQNHAERDQLGESPSPPPSEGGGSPAQPHQQPLPPTAAQVQQPNPLVGPRLAPTYSVVNAILEKKEDGPGPRCGHTLTAVAAVGEEGTPGYIGPRLILFGGATALEGNSAVSGTPSSAGNAGIRLAGATADIHCYDVITNKWSRITPIGEPPSSRAAHVATAVGTMVVIQGGIGPAGLSAEDLHVLDLTQQRPRWHRVGVPGPGPGPRYGHVMALVGQRYLMAIGGNDGKRPLADVWALDTAAKPYEWRKLEPEGEGPPPCMYATASARSDGLLLLCGGRDANSVPLSSAYGLAKHRDGRWEWAIAPGVSPSPRYQHAAVFVNARLHVSGGALGGGRMVEDSSSVAVLDTAAGVWCDTKSVVTSPRTGRYSADAAGGDAAVELTRRCRHAAAAIGDLIFIYGGLRGGVLLDDLLVAEDLAAAETTAASHAAAAAAASNVQAGRLPGRYGFIDDRTRQTMPETDPDGSVVLGNPVAPPVNGDMYTDISTENALLPGSRRTSKGVEYLVEASAAEAEAISATLAAAKARQVNGEVELPDRDRGAEATPSGKQISSLIKPDSAGSNSIPPGGVRLHHRAVVVAAETGGALGGMVRQLSIDQFENEGRRVSYGTPESTTAARKLLDRQMSINSVPKKVVAHLLKPRGWKPPVRRQFFLDCNEIADLCDSAERIFSSEPSVLQLRAPIKIFGDLHGQFGDLMRLFDEYGAPSTAGDIAYIDYLFLGDYVDRGQHSLETISLLLALKVEYPNNVHLIRGNHEAADINALFGFRIECIERMGERDGIWTWHRINRLFNWLPLAALIEKKIICMHGGIGRSINHVEQIENIQRPITMEAGSIVLMDLLWSDPTENDSVEGLRPNARGPGLVTFGSYCCSLIE
;
A
#
# COMPACT_ATOMS: atom_id res chain seq x y z
N MET A 1 78.23 28.09 -27.16
CA MET A 1 76.96 28.31 -27.87
C MET A 1 75.77 27.79 -27.04
N ASP A 2 75.39 28.40 -25.91
CA ASP A 2 76.09 29.34 -25.00
C ASP A 2 75.42 29.37 -23.60
N VAL A 3 76.26 29.32 -22.56
CA VAL A 3 76.27 30.21 -21.36
C VAL A 3 75.10 30.14 -20.33
N ASP A 4 75.37 29.41 -19.21
CA ASP A 4 75.36 29.85 -17.78
C ASP A 4 74.06 30.37 -17.08
N SER A 5 73.86 30.42 -15.74
CA SER A 5 74.47 29.88 -14.48
C SER A 5 73.48 30.19 -13.30
N SER A 6 73.60 29.84 -12.00
CA SER A 6 74.53 28.97 -11.19
C SER A 6 73.82 28.37 -9.93
N MET A 7 74.04 28.87 -8.70
CA MET A 7 73.54 28.34 -7.40
C MET A 7 73.47 29.39 -6.24
N VAL A 8 72.52 29.22 -5.30
CA VAL A 8 72.57 29.24 -3.78
C VAL A 8 73.61 30.18 -3.08
N PRO A 9 73.30 31.06 -2.07
CA PRO A 9 72.72 30.71 -0.74
C PRO A 9 71.84 31.76 0.02
N GLU A 10 71.51 31.48 1.29
CA GLU A 10 70.99 32.32 2.42
C GLU A 10 72.02 33.38 2.93
N PRO A 11 71.84 34.26 3.99
CA PRO A 11 70.87 34.23 5.14
C PRO A 11 70.36 35.59 5.73
N ASP A 12 69.72 35.51 6.92
CA ASP A 12 69.49 36.46 8.06
C ASP A 12 69.76 37.98 7.96
N HIS A 13 68.89 38.79 8.61
CA HIS A 13 69.32 39.88 9.54
C HIS A 13 68.22 40.48 10.46
N ASP A 14 68.65 40.82 11.68
CA ASP A 14 68.02 41.65 12.75
C ASP A 14 68.43 43.15 12.60
N PRO A 15 68.10 44.10 13.52
CA PRO A 15 66.85 44.43 14.25
C PRO A 15 66.49 45.94 14.04
N PRO A 16 65.68 46.63 14.88
CA PRO A 16 66.25 47.26 16.11
C PRO A 16 65.30 47.41 17.33
N VAL A 17 65.88 47.85 18.45
CA VAL A 17 65.29 48.08 19.80
C VAL A 17 65.44 49.58 20.16
N GLN A 18 64.84 50.23 21.18
CA GLN A 18 64.12 49.87 22.43
C GLN A 18 63.34 51.11 22.94
N ASN A 19 62.29 50.98 23.77
CA ASN A 19 62.12 51.88 24.95
C ASN A 19 61.14 51.37 26.04
N HIS A 20 61.18 52.02 27.21
CA HIS A 20 60.76 51.47 28.53
C HIS A 20 59.54 52.14 29.19
N ALA A 21 58.85 51.33 30.02
CA ALA A 21 58.18 51.68 31.31
C ALA A 21 56.96 52.65 31.28
N GLU A 22 56.10 52.73 32.31
CA GLU A 22 56.23 52.43 33.75
C GLU A 22 54.91 51.92 34.42
N ARG A 23 55.06 51.29 35.60
CA ARG A 23 54.16 51.31 36.81
C ARG A 23 52.82 50.54 36.91
N ASP A 24 52.78 49.71 37.98
CA ASP A 24 51.84 49.71 39.14
C ASP A 24 50.31 49.59 38.96
N GLN A 25 49.56 48.86 39.82
CA GLN A 25 49.84 47.80 40.81
C GLN A 25 48.49 47.29 41.40
N LEU A 26 48.50 46.17 42.17
CA LEU A 26 47.39 45.61 42.99
C LEU A 26 46.18 45.08 42.20
N GLY A 27 45.50 44.00 42.60
CA GLY A 27 45.63 43.08 43.76
C GLY A 27 44.26 42.40 44.02
N GLU A 28 44.13 41.20 44.58
CA GLU A 28 45.09 40.21 45.11
C GLU A 28 44.60 38.76 44.84
N SER A 29 45.37 37.76 45.28
CA SER A 29 45.11 36.32 45.21
C SER A 29 44.65 35.80 46.62
N PRO A 30 44.80 34.53 47.11
CA PRO A 30 45.47 33.32 46.59
C PRO A 30 44.66 31.99 46.70
N SER A 31 45.31 30.91 46.22
CA SER A 31 44.97 29.50 46.49
C SER A 31 45.57 28.99 47.83
N PRO A 32 45.30 27.72 48.20
CA PRO A 32 46.43 26.76 48.26
C PRO A 32 46.08 25.32 47.78
N PRO A 33 47.08 24.42 47.60
CA PRO A 33 46.92 23.13 46.90
C PRO A 33 47.33 21.87 47.76
N PRO A 34 48.13 20.84 47.36
CA PRO A 34 47.75 19.42 47.62
C PRO A 34 48.82 18.53 48.34
N SER A 35 48.52 17.23 48.48
CA SER A 35 49.47 16.12 48.76
C SER A 35 48.85 14.81 48.23
N GLU A 36 49.51 13.94 47.43
CA GLU A 36 50.79 13.19 47.54
C GLU A 36 50.67 11.82 48.24
N GLY A 37 51.38 10.80 47.70
CA GLY A 37 51.64 9.51 48.35
C GLY A 37 51.17 8.28 47.57
N GLY A 38 52.12 7.50 47.02
CA GLY A 38 51.87 6.18 46.42
C GLY A 38 52.54 5.04 47.20
N GLY A 39 52.08 3.80 47.00
CA GLY A 39 52.65 2.59 47.62
C GLY A 39 52.12 1.30 46.98
N SER A 40 52.96 0.25 46.93
CA SER A 40 52.76 -0.93 46.07
C SER A 40 52.57 -2.25 46.89
N PRO A 41 52.78 -3.49 46.38
CA PRO A 41 51.65 -4.43 46.25
C PRO A 41 51.85 -5.84 46.88
N ALA A 42 50.79 -6.66 46.92
CA ALA A 42 50.90 -8.13 47.03
C ALA A 42 49.65 -8.88 46.51
N GLN A 43 49.83 -10.15 46.15
CA GLN A 43 48.85 -11.15 45.67
C GLN A 43 48.90 -12.40 46.60
N PRO A 44 48.20 -13.53 46.33
CA PRO A 44 46.76 -13.74 46.06
C PRO A 44 46.18 -14.89 46.93
N HIS A 45 44.94 -15.36 46.69
CA HIS A 45 44.64 -16.79 46.37
C HIS A 45 43.16 -17.01 45.98
N GLN A 46 42.81 -18.22 45.52
CA GLN A 46 41.51 -18.66 44.94
C GLN A 46 40.64 -19.35 46.03
N GLN A 47 39.35 -19.73 45.93
CA GLN A 47 38.46 -20.30 44.88
C GLN A 47 37.02 -20.48 45.53
N PRO A 48 36.03 -21.26 45.05
CA PRO A 48 35.18 -21.27 43.83
C PRO A 48 33.68 -20.90 44.07
N LEU A 49 32.81 -21.06 43.05
CA LEU A 49 31.36 -20.71 43.00
C LEU A 49 30.36 -21.90 43.18
N PRO A 50 29.11 -21.64 43.64
CA PRO A 50 27.91 -22.50 43.47
C PRO A 50 26.87 -21.91 42.46
N PRO A 51 25.78 -22.64 42.07
CA PRO A 51 25.04 -22.43 40.80
C PRO A 51 23.68 -21.68 40.86
N THR A 52 23.04 -21.55 39.68
CA THR A 52 21.90 -20.68 39.33
C THR A 52 20.50 -21.29 39.43
N ALA A 53 19.46 -20.43 39.33
CA ALA A 53 18.04 -20.78 39.14
C ALA A 53 17.39 -19.90 38.06
N ALA A 54 16.28 -20.34 37.45
CA ALA A 54 15.65 -19.71 36.28
C ALA A 54 14.39 -18.88 36.60
N GLN A 55 13.98 -17.99 35.69
CA GLN A 55 12.76 -17.17 35.77
C GLN A 55 11.90 -17.25 34.49
N VAL A 56 10.66 -16.76 34.59
CA VAL A 56 9.57 -16.93 33.60
C VAL A 56 9.26 -15.59 32.91
N GLN A 57 9.01 -15.61 31.59
CA GLN A 57 8.63 -14.43 30.80
C GLN A 57 7.13 -14.11 30.84
N GLN A 58 6.81 -12.82 30.68
CA GLN A 58 5.45 -12.29 30.44
C GLN A 58 5.27 -11.88 28.96
N PRO A 59 4.02 -11.83 28.43
CA PRO A 59 3.75 -11.51 27.03
C PRO A 59 3.76 -9.99 26.75
N ASN A 60 4.17 -9.61 25.53
CA ASN A 60 4.15 -8.23 25.05
C ASN A 60 2.72 -7.70 24.75
N PRO A 61 2.48 -6.38 24.88
CA PRO A 61 1.21 -5.75 24.47
C PRO A 61 1.09 -5.59 22.96
N LEU A 62 -0.17 -5.50 22.48
CA LEU A 62 -0.50 -5.19 21.08
C LEU A 62 -0.31 -3.69 20.81
N VAL A 63 0.43 -3.36 19.73
CA VAL A 63 0.67 -1.97 19.32
C VAL A 63 -0.50 -1.47 18.47
N GLY A 64 -1.08 -0.32 18.85
CA GLY A 64 -2.16 0.35 18.10
C GLY A 64 -1.65 1.26 16.97
N PRO A 65 -2.56 1.88 16.19
CA PRO A 65 -2.17 2.77 15.10
C PRO A 65 -1.31 3.94 15.57
N ARG A 66 -0.19 4.18 14.89
CA ARG A 66 0.79 5.22 15.24
C ARG A 66 0.17 6.62 15.14
N LEU A 67 0.53 7.49 16.07
CA LEU A 67 0.07 8.89 16.13
C LEU A 67 0.80 9.77 15.09
N ALA A 68 0.38 11.03 14.99
CA ALA A 68 1.07 12.03 14.18
C ALA A 68 2.39 12.47 14.84
N PRO A 69 3.49 12.64 14.07
CA PRO A 69 4.79 13.03 14.64
C PRO A 69 4.83 14.51 15.05
N THR A 70 5.70 14.82 16.01
CA THR A 70 6.04 16.19 16.45
C THR A 70 7.09 16.81 15.53
N TYR A 71 7.06 18.14 15.36
CA TYR A 71 8.01 18.88 14.54
C TYR A 71 8.96 19.72 15.40
N SER A 72 10.20 19.86 14.95
CA SER A 72 11.24 20.71 15.53
C SER A 72 11.77 21.71 14.49
N VAL A 73 12.39 22.80 14.94
CA VAL A 73 12.98 23.83 14.06
C VAL A 73 14.39 23.41 13.62
N VAL A 74 14.66 23.50 12.33
CA VAL A 74 15.98 23.24 11.73
C VAL A 74 16.82 24.51 11.74
N ASN A 75 17.94 24.48 12.46
CA ASN A 75 18.97 25.53 12.41
C ASN A 75 19.83 25.36 11.16
N ALA A 76 19.31 25.78 10.01
CA ALA A 76 19.97 25.65 8.72
C ALA A 76 21.11 26.67 8.53
N ILE A 77 22.21 26.22 7.93
CA ILE A 77 23.40 27.01 7.63
C ILE A 77 23.11 27.94 6.44
N LEU A 78 23.45 29.23 6.63
CA LEU A 78 23.45 30.27 5.60
C LEU A 78 24.88 30.81 5.47
N GLU A 79 25.45 30.84 4.25
CA GLU A 79 26.71 31.55 4.01
C GLU A 79 26.48 33.05 3.81
N LYS A 80 25.35 33.41 3.17
CA LYS A 80 24.91 34.79 2.99
C LYS A 80 23.44 34.94 3.37
N LYS A 81 23.03 36.18 3.67
CA LYS A 81 21.64 36.49 3.95
C LYS A 81 20.73 36.20 2.75
N GLU A 82 21.20 36.35 1.51
CA GLU A 82 20.41 36.02 0.32
C GLU A 82 20.24 34.52 0.05
N ASP A 83 20.99 33.62 0.70
CA ASP A 83 20.85 32.17 0.51
C ASP A 83 19.58 31.63 1.14
N GLY A 84 19.18 32.18 2.29
CA GLY A 84 17.94 31.84 2.98
C GLY A 84 16.70 32.36 2.23
N PRO A 85 15.60 31.61 2.16
CA PRO A 85 14.38 32.08 1.49
C PRO A 85 13.70 33.27 2.18
N GLY A 86 13.84 33.40 3.51
CA GLY A 86 13.19 34.45 4.30
C GLY A 86 11.66 34.38 4.31
N PRO A 87 10.96 35.35 4.94
CA PRO A 87 9.53 35.22 5.23
C PRO A 87 8.67 35.15 3.97
N ARG A 88 8.00 34.02 3.73
CA ARG A 88 7.16 33.83 2.54
C ARG A 88 6.07 32.78 2.70
N CYS A 89 4.95 32.98 1.99
CA CYS A 89 3.87 32.01 1.88
C CYS A 89 3.37 31.85 0.44
N GLY A 90 2.67 30.75 0.17
CA GLY A 90 2.20 30.39 -1.18
C GLY A 90 3.32 30.04 -2.15
N HIS A 91 4.51 29.69 -1.63
CA HIS A 91 5.61 29.10 -2.37
C HIS A 91 5.39 27.58 -2.55
N THR A 92 6.26 26.92 -3.30
CA THR A 92 6.34 25.46 -3.38
C THR A 92 7.67 24.96 -2.83
N LEU A 93 7.66 23.81 -2.18
CA LEU A 93 8.84 23.09 -1.70
C LEU A 93 8.80 21.69 -2.34
N THR A 94 9.82 21.31 -3.10
CA THR A 94 9.86 20.04 -3.85
C THR A 94 11.08 19.23 -3.45
N ALA A 95 10.87 17.99 -3.00
CA ALA A 95 11.97 17.06 -2.77
C ALA A 95 12.52 16.56 -4.12
N VAL A 96 13.85 16.55 -4.26
CA VAL A 96 14.57 16.03 -5.42
C VAL A 96 15.56 15.00 -4.94
N ALA A 97 15.55 13.82 -5.57
CA ALA A 97 16.43 12.71 -5.24
C ALA A 97 17.92 13.03 -5.46
N ALA A 98 18.78 12.23 -4.84
CA ALA A 98 20.21 12.28 -5.08
C ALA A 98 20.55 11.96 -6.55
N VAL A 99 21.71 12.45 -7.02
CA VAL A 99 22.20 12.27 -8.39
C VAL A 99 23.61 11.71 -8.34
N GLY A 100 23.87 10.64 -9.09
CA GLY A 100 25.15 9.90 -9.05
C GLY A 100 25.25 8.92 -7.88
N GLU A 101 26.37 8.20 -7.81
CA GLU A 101 26.69 7.30 -6.71
C GLU A 101 27.40 8.04 -5.57
N GLU A 102 27.07 7.72 -4.33
CA GLU A 102 27.63 8.36 -3.15
C GLU A 102 29.16 8.17 -3.08
N GLY A 103 29.87 9.24 -2.70
CA GLY A 103 31.34 9.28 -2.71
C GLY A 103 31.98 9.55 -4.08
N THR A 104 31.22 9.58 -5.19
CA THR A 104 31.78 9.99 -6.49
C THR A 104 31.90 11.52 -6.62
N PRO A 105 32.86 12.06 -7.41
CA PRO A 105 33.00 13.51 -7.64
C PRO A 105 31.81 14.18 -8.35
N GLY A 106 30.86 13.39 -8.86
CA GLY A 106 29.61 13.84 -9.47
C GLY A 106 28.39 13.75 -8.56
N TYR A 107 28.55 13.27 -7.32
CA TYR A 107 27.44 13.08 -6.39
C TYR A 107 26.79 14.41 -6.00
N ILE A 108 25.47 14.48 -6.07
CA ILE A 108 24.68 15.60 -5.54
C ILE A 108 23.59 15.02 -4.64
N GLY A 109 23.64 15.32 -3.35
CA GLY A 109 22.75 14.77 -2.34
C GLY A 109 21.26 15.09 -2.54
N PRO A 110 20.38 14.42 -1.78
CA PRO A 110 18.95 14.69 -1.80
C PRO A 110 18.69 16.10 -1.25
N ARG A 111 17.82 16.85 -1.93
CA ARG A 111 17.68 18.30 -1.74
C ARG A 111 16.25 18.78 -1.87
N LEU A 112 15.91 19.83 -1.12
CA LEU A 112 14.63 20.51 -1.23
C LEU A 112 14.80 21.76 -2.10
N ILE A 113 13.97 21.87 -3.13
CA ILE A 113 13.92 23.03 -4.02
C ILE A 113 12.71 23.87 -3.65
N LEU A 114 12.96 25.05 -3.10
CA LEU A 114 11.93 26.06 -2.89
C LEU A 114 11.85 26.97 -4.11
N PHE A 115 10.63 27.22 -4.60
CA PHE A 115 10.39 28.19 -5.67
C PHE A 115 9.26 29.18 -5.33
N GLY A 116 9.52 30.46 -5.60
CA GLY A 116 8.54 31.53 -5.63
C GLY A 116 7.88 31.85 -4.29
N GLY A 117 6.59 32.17 -4.32
CA GLY A 117 5.79 32.62 -3.20
C GLY A 117 5.73 34.14 -3.07
N ALA A 118 5.09 34.60 -1.99
CA ALA A 118 4.90 36.01 -1.69
C ALA A 118 5.55 36.39 -0.35
N THR A 119 6.38 37.44 -0.37
CA THR A 119 7.18 37.91 0.77
C THR A 119 6.56 39.10 1.53
N ALA A 120 5.40 39.59 1.09
CA ALA A 120 4.66 40.66 1.75
C ALA A 120 3.14 40.47 1.65
N LEU A 121 2.38 41.32 2.33
CA LEU A 121 0.92 41.28 2.41
C LEU A 121 0.38 42.70 2.15
N GLU A 122 -0.64 42.85 1.29
CA GLU A 122 -1.27 44.17 1.09
C GLU A 122 -2.20 44.50 2.28
N GLY A 123 -2.17 45.75 2.74
CA GLY A 123 -3.28 46.33 3.53
C GLY A 123 -2.95 46.80 4.95
N ASN A 124 -1.73 46.64 5.47
CA ASN A 124 -1.39 47.11 6.83
C ASN A 124 -1.05 48.62 6.89
N SER A 125 -1.99 49.46 6.45
CA SER A 125 -1.88 50.93 6.48
C SER A 125 -3.17 51.52 7.03
N ALA A 126 -3.09 52.06 8.25
CA ALA A 126 -4.24 52.57 8.98
C ALA A 126 -4.71 53.94 8.44
N VAL A 127 -5.61 53.91 7.45
CA VAL A 127 -6.38 55.09 7.00
C VAL A 127 -7.86 54.71 6.94
N SER A 128 -8.72 55.57 7.46
CA SER A 128 -10.16 55.30 7.62
C SER A 128 -10.91 55.30 6.28
N GLY A 129 -11.50 54.15 5.93
CA GLY A 129 -12.45 53.98 4.82
C GLY A 129 -13.49 52.93 5.18
N THR A 130 -14.75 53.11 4.75
CA THR A 130 -15.86 52.21 5.11
C THR A 130 -15.72 50.84 4.45
N PRO A 131 -15.96 49.73 5.18
CA PRO A 131 -15.79 48.38 4.65
C PRO A 131 -16.90 48.01 3.66
N SER A 132 -16.54 47.76 2.40
CA SER A 132 -17.45 47.25 1.37
C SER A 132 -17.49 45.73 1.35
N SER A 133 -18.68 45.16 1.56
CA SER A 133 -19.03 43.73 1.38
C SER A 133 -18.14 42.70 2.11
N ALA A 134 -18.64 42.15 3.23
CA ALA A 134 -18.01 41.03 3.93
C ALA A 134 -18.13 39.72 3.13
N GLY A 135 -17.12 39.44 2.29
CA GLY A 135 -17.00 38.18 1.55
C GLY A 135 -15.55 37.85 1.17
N ASN A 136 -14.78 38.85 0.71
CA ASN A 136 -13.38 38.67 0.29
C ASN A 136 -12.36 38.98 1.39
N ALA A 137 -12.57 38.46 2.61
CA ALA A 137 -11.62 38.54 3.73
C ALA A 137 -10.42 37.57 3.56
N GLY A 138 -9.74 37.65 2.41
CA GLY A 138 -8.51 36.94 2.11
C GLY A 138 -7.34 37.92 2.03
N ILE A 139 -6.34 37.74 2.90
CA ILE A 139 -5.12 38.56 2.88
C ILE A 139 -4.48 38.44 1.49
N ARG A 140 -4.39 39.58 0.81
CA ARG A 140 -3.82 39.72 -0.53
C ARG A 140 -2.30 39.66 -0.45
N LEU A 141 -1.71 38.96 -1.40
CA LEU A 141 -0.28 38.66 -1.42
C LEU A 141 0.47 39.75 -2.20
N ALA A 142 1.47 40.34 -1.56
CA ALA A 142 2.40 41.29 -2.16
C ALA A 142 3.82 40.69 -2.20
N GLY A 143 4.74 41.31 -2.94
CA GLY A 143 6.11 40.78 -3.05
C GLY A 143 6.17 39.36 -3.61
N ALA A 144 5.36 39.06 -4.62
CA ALA A 144 5.49 37.80 -5.36
C ALA A 144 6.90 37.72 -5.98
N THR A 145 7.57 36.58 -5.83
CA THR A 145 8.93 36.35 -6.36
C THR A 145 9.00 35.13 -7.29
N ALA A 146 10.08 35.07 -8.07
CA ALA A 146 10.54 33.91 -8.85
C ALA A 146 11.85 33.32 -8.29
N ASP A 147 12.25 33.73 -7.07
CA ASP A 147 13.48 33.25 -6.43
C ASP A 147 13.43 31.74 -6.18
N ILE A 148 14.61 31.12 -6.32
CA ILE A 148 14.84 29.70 -6.12
C ILE A 148 15.91 29.50 -5.07
N HIS A 149 15.61 28.63 -4.11
CA HIS A 149 16.53 28.28 -3.03
C HIS A 149 16.63 26.76 -2.94
N CYS A 150 17.84 26.25 -2.77
CA CYS A 150 18.14 24.84 -2.61
C CYS A 150 18.61 24.59 -1.19
N TYR A 151 17.91 23.74 -0.44
CA TYR A 151 18.34 23.20 0.84
C TYR A 151 18.92 21.80 0.61
N ASP A 152 20.20 21.64 0.92
CA ASP A 152 20.88 20.35 0.99
C ASP A 152 20.62 19.73 2.38
N VAL A 153 20.03 18.53 2.38
CA VAL A 153 19.65 17.82 3.62
C VAL A 153 20.87 17.26 4.35
N ILE A 154 21.92 16.86 3.62
CA ILE A 154 23.13 16.26 4.20
C ILE A 154 24.01 17.35 4.83
N THR A 155 24.21 18.47 4.12
CA THR A 155 25.03 19.59 4.64
C THR A 155 24.25 20.59 5.50
N ASN A 156 22.93 20.39 5.70
CA ASN A 156 22.04 21.27 6.47
C ASN A 156 22.16 22.75 6.01
N LYS A 157 22.23 22.98 4.69
CA LYS A 157 22.63 24.27 4.12
C LYS A 157 21.62 24.77 3.09
N TRP A 158 21.20 26.04 3.21
CA TRP A 158 20.54 26.74 2.11
C TRP A 158 21.56 27.39 1.17
N SER A 159 21.18 27.47 -0.10
CA SER A 159 21.87 28.24 -1.14
C SER A 159 20.85 28.84 -2.09
N ARG A 160 21.06 30.09 -2.55
CA ARG A 160 20.23 30.67 -3.62
C ARG A 160 20.79 30.24 -4.97
N ILE A 161 19.95 29.65 -5.82
CA ILE A 161 20.37 29.16 -7.14
C ILE A 161 19.83 30.06 -8.26
N THR A 162 20.68 30.35 -9.25
CA THR A 162 20.35 31.16 -10.42
C THR A 162 20.54 30.31 -11.68
N PRO A 163 19.49 29.63 -12.17
CA PRO A 163 19.58 28.77 -13.34
C PRO A 163 19.81 29.55 -14.63
N ILE A 164 20.32 28.86 -15.66
CA ILE A 164 20.49 29.41 -17.01
C ILE A 164 19.19 29.24 -17.80
N GLY A 165 18.66 30.31 -18.37
CA GLY A 165 17.44 30.31 -19.20
C GLY A 165 16.40 31.32 -18.72
N GLU A 166 15.25 31.37 -19.37
CA GLU A 166 14.13 32.24 -18.95
C GLU A 166 13.37 31.60 -17.78
N PRO A 167 13.31 32.24 -16.59
CA PRO A 167 12.54 31.72 -15.47
C PRO A 167 11.03 31.98 -15.65
N PRO A 168 10.16 31.14 -15.05
CA PRO A 168 8.76 31.48 -14.84
C PRO A 168 8.63 32.82 -14.10
N SER A 169 7.64 33.63 -14.49
CA SER A 169 7.32 34.91 -13.86
C SER A 169 7.01 34.79 -12.36
N SER A 170 7.31 35.83 -11.59
CA SER A 170 7.09 35.89 -10.14
C SER A 170 5.65 35.57 -9.74
N ARG A 171 5.46 34.63 -8.81
CA ARG A 171 4.15 34.04 -8.52
C ARG A 171 4.03 33.41 -7.13
N ALA A 172 2.79 33.24 -6.69
CA ALA A 172 2.40 32.44 -5.55
C ALA A 172 1.17 31.57 -5.88
N ALA A 173 0.87 30.57 -5.05
CA ALA A 173 -0.24 29.61 -5.25
C ALA A 173 -0.19 28.86 -6.61
N HIS A 174 1.01 28.75 -7.18
CA HIS A 174 1.38 27.81 -8.22
C HIS A 174 1.58 26.41 -7.63
N VAL A 175 1.89 25.45 -8.50
CA VAL A 175 2.25 24.08 -8.12
C VAL A 175 3.64 23.74 -8.62
N ALA A 176 4.28 22.78 -7.94
CA ALA A 176 5.54 22.19 -8.38
C ALA A 176 5.55 20.69 -8.03
N THR A 177 6.20 19.87 -8.85
CA THR A 177 6.43 18.45 -8.55
C THR A 177 7.72 17.95 -9.19
N ALA A 178 8.30 16.88 -8.65
CA ALA A 178 9.50 16.27 -9.21
C ALA A 178 9.16 15.32 -10.36
N VAL A 179 9.97 15.35 -11.42
CA VAL A 179 9.97 14.35 -12.50
C VAL A 179 11.40 13.86 -12.67
N GLY A 180 11.71 12.75 -11.99
CA GLY A 180 13.07 12.29 -11.77
C GLY A 180 13.87 13.34 -10.98
N THR A 181 14.91 13.88 -11.61
CA THR A 181 15.78 14.91 -11.04
C THR A 181 15.38 16.35 -11.42
N MET A 182 14.32 16.52 -12.22
CA MET A 182 13.83 17.83 -12.66
C MET A 182 12.65 18.29 -11.80
N VAL A 183 12.47 19.61 -11.63
CA VAL A 183 11.27 20.17 -10.98
C VAL A 183 10.38 20.84 -12.02
N VAL A 184 9.15 20.33 -12.17
CA VAL A 184 8.13 20.88 -13.07
C VAL A 184 7.24 21.84 -12.30
N ILE A 185 6.97 23.02 -12.84
CA ILE A 185 6.19 24.11 -12.25
C ILE A 185 5.11 24.58 -13.22
N GLN A 186 3.91 24.89 -12.72
CA GLN A 186 2.77 25.32 -13.53
C GLN A 186 1.90 26.37 -12.82
N GLY A 187 1.38 27.34 -13.59
CA GLY A 187 0.26 28.18 -13.17
C GLY A 187 0.56 29.04 -11.93
N GLY A 188 -0.48 29.34 -11.14
CA GLY A 188 -0.42 30.27 -10.02
C GLY A 188 -0.88 31.69 -10.37
N ILE A 189 -0.62 32.62 -9.46
CA ILE A 189 -0.98 34.04 -9.60
C ILE A 189 0.23 34.92 -9.27
N GLY A 190 0.49 35.92 -10.12
CA GLY A 190 1.55 36.90 -9.99
C GLY A 190 1.06 38.34 -10.21
N PRO A 191 1.97 39.33 -10.28
CA PRO A 191 1.60 40.74 -10.45
C PRO A 191 0.82 41.05 -11.74
N ALA A 192 0.96 40.21 -12.77
CA ALA A 192 0.25 40.32 -14.04
C ALA A 192 -1.11 39.56 -14.07
N GLY A 193 -1.55 39.01 -12.93
CA GLY A 193 -2.73 38.14 -12.85
C GLY A 193 -2.35 36.65 -12.88
N LEU A 194 -3.20 35.81 -13.47
CA LEU A 194 -2.96 34.37 -13.55
C LEU A 194 -1.81 34.05 -14.51
N SER A 195 -0.94 33.13 -14.11
CA SER A 195 0.06 32.52 -14.98
C SER A 195 -0.62 31.63 -16.01
N ALA A 196 -0.41 31.91 -17.29
CA ALA A 196 -1.16 31.32 -18.40
C ALA A 196 -0.31 30.34 -19.24
N GLU A 197 -0.73 29.07 -19.25
CA GLU A 197 -0.18 27.98 -20.08
C GLU A 197 1.36 27.95 -20.12
N ASP A 198 1.95 27.73 -18.94
CA ASP A 198 3.36 27.97 -18.71
C ASP A 198 4.05 26.87 -17.89
N LEU A 199 4.00 25.65 -18.42
CA LEU A 199 4.76 24.51 -17.90
C LEU A 199 6.27 24.79 -18.02
N HIS A 200 6.90 25.09 -16.89
CA HIS A 200 8.35 25.32 -16.80
C HIS A 200 9.01 24.14 -16.10
N VAL A 201 10.16 23.72 -16.62
CA VAL A 201 10.98 22.64 -16.08
C VAL A 201 12.32 23.22 -15.66
N LEU A 202 12.64 23.05 -14.38
CA LEU A 202 13.96 23.32 -13.83
C LEU A 202 14.78 22.01 -13.88
N ASP A 203 15.71 21.95 -14.82
CA ASP A 203 16.69 20.87 -14.93
C ASP A 203 17.77 21.04 -13.84
N LEU A 204 17.95 20.00 -13.02
CA LEU A 204 18.95 19.89 -11.95
C LEU A 204 19.88 18.68 -12.14
N THR A 205 19.92 18.10 -13.34
CA THR A 205 20.87 17.03 -13.71
C THR A 205 22.32 17.53 -13.78
N GLN A 206 22.49 18.81 -14.09
CA GLN A 206 23.79 19.44 -14.32
C GLN A 206 24.21 20.32 -13.14
N GLN A 207 25.52 20.41 -12.91
CA GLN A 207 26.17 21.30 -11.93
C GLN A 207 25.79 22.79 -12.09
N ARG A 208 25.25 23.19 -13.24
CA ARG A 208 24.52 24.46 -13.41
C ARG A 208 23.08 24.15 -13.81
N PRO A 209 22.10 24.39 -12.91
CA PRO A 209 20.68 24.27 -13.23
C PRO A 209 20.25 25.07 -14.47
N ARG A 210 19.20 24.61 -15.15
CA ARG A 210 18.67 25.29 -16.35
C ARG A 210 17.14 25.38 -16.33
N TRP A 211 16.61 26.46 -16.90
CA TRP A 211 15.19 26.60 -17.18
C TRP A 211 14.85 26.17 -18.59
N HIS A 212 13.80 25.36 -18.73
CA HIS A 212 13.22 24.94 -19.99
C HIS A 212 11.71 25.22 -19.96
N ARG A 213 11.21 26.03 -20.90
CA ARG A 213 9.77 26.22 -21.09
C ARG A 213 9.25 25.14 -22.03
N VAL A 214 8.28 24.35 -21.57
CA VAL A 214 7.69 23.24 -22.32
C VAL A 214 6.36 23.67 -22.92
N GLY A 215 6.33 23.89 -24.23
CA GLY A 215 5.09 24.07 -24.97
C GLY A 215 4.43 22.71 -25.24
N VAL A 216 3.29 22.45 -24.60
CA VAL A 216 2.46 21.26 -24.86
C VAL A 216 1.39 21.64 -25.91
N PRO A 217 1.33 20.99 -27.09
CA PRO A 217 0.30 21.24 -28.08
C PRO A 217 -1.09 20.74 -27.62
N GLY A 218 -2.15 21.36 -28.16
CA GLY A 218 -3.53 20.99 -27.87
C GLY A 218 -4.14 21.76 -26.69
N PRO A 219 -5.31 21.33 -26.18
CA PRO A 219 -5.94 21.93 -25.02
C PRO A 219 -5.24 21.48 -23.73
N GLY A 220 -4.82 22.44 -22.91
CA GLY A 220 -4.25 22.19 -21.58
C GLY A 220 -5.24 22.46 -20.44
N PRO A 221 -4.81 22.26 -19.19
CA PRO A 221 -5.54 22.67 -17.99
C PRO A 221 -5.76 24.19 -17.87
N GLY A 222 -5.15 25.05 -18.71
CA GLY A 222 -5.38 26.48 -18.70
C GLY A 222 -4.78 27.25 -17.51
N PRO A 223 -4.96 28.59 -17.48
CA PRO A 223 -4.49 29.44 -16.39
C PRO A 223 -5.27 29.14 -15.10
N ARG A 224 -4.60 28.64 -14.06
CA ARG A 224 -5.23 28.31 -12.77
C ARG A 224 -4.29 28.45 -11.58
N TYR A 225 -4.84 28.73 -10.40
CA TYR A 225 -4.11 28.88 -9.13
C TYR A 225 -4.78 28.09 -8.01
N GLY A 226 -4.00 27.71 -6.99
CA GLY A 226 -4.47 26.86 -5.89
C GLY A 226 -4.99 25.49 -6.35
N HIS A 227 -4.43 24.97 -7.44
CA HIS A 227 -4.67 23.62 -7.95
C HIS A 227 -3.69 22.63 -7.31
N VAL A 228 -3.84 21.35 -7.65
CA VAL A 228 -2.91 20.28 -7.29
C VAL A 228 -2.11 19.87 -8.54
N MET A 229 -0.84 19.52 -8.36
CA MET A 229 -0.07 18.77 -9.37
C MET A 229 0.86 17.75 -8.71
N ALA A 230 0.91 16.54 -9.26
CA ALA A 230 1.75 15.44 -8.79
C ALA A 230 2.12 14.47 -9.93
N LEU A 231 3.27 13.82 -9.85
CA LEU A 231 3.63 12.72 -10.74
C LEU A 231 3.10 11.39 -10.18
N VAL A 232 2.14 10.78 -10.87
CA VAL A 232 1.48 9.53 -10.47
C VAL A 232 2.05 8.36 -11.26
N GLY A 233 2.39 7.27 -10.54
CA GLY A 233 2.97 6.06 -11.14
C GLY A 233 4.26 6.31 -11.92
N GLN A 234 5.05 7.31 -11.51
CA GLN A 234 6.27 7.80 -12.17
C GLN A 234 6.12 8.21 -13.66
N ARG A 235 4.88 8.34 -14.18
CA ARG A 235 4.60 8.52 -15.60
C ARG A 235 3.54 9.59 -15.91
N TYR A 236 2.52 9.72 -15.08
CA TYR A 236 1.40 10.62 -15.36
C TYR A 236 1.54 11.89 -14.53
N LEU A 237 1.98 12.99 -15.16
CA LEU A 237 1.94 14.31 -14.55
C LEU A 237 0.49 14.75 -14.49
N MET A 238 -0.12 14.70 -13.31
CA MET A 238 -1.53 15.03 -13.11
C MET A 238 -1.69 16.46 -12.61
N ALA A 239 -2.65 17.21 -13.16
CA ALA A 239 -3.10 18.51 -12.67
C ALA A 239 -4.59 18.43 -12.32
N ILE A 240 -4.97 18.82 -11.10
CA ILE A 240 -6.32 18.59 -10.55
C ILE A 240 -6.89 19.86 -9.91
N GLY A 241 -8.11 20.23 -10.32
CA GLY A 241 -8.92 21.26 -9.66
C GLY A 241 -8.27 22.65 -9.61
N GLY A 242 -8.49 23.39 -8.51
CA GLY A 242 -8.04 24.77 -8.35
C GLY A 242 -9.05 25.78 -8.89
N ASN A 243 -8.61 26.97 -9.28
CA ASN A 243 -9.51 28.06 -9.69
C ASN A 243 -9.00 28.79 -10.96
N ASP A 244 -9.90 29.01 -11.92
CA ASP A 244 -9.65 29.66 -13.24
C ASP A 244 -9.72 31.20 -13.21
N GLY A 245 -9.76 31.80 -12.02
CA GLY A 245 -10.00 33.23 -11.79
C GLY A 245 -11.49 33.60 -11.74
N LYS A 246 -12.41 32.66 -11.99
CA LYS A 246 -13.86 32.86 -11.97
C LYS A 246 -14.56 31.90 -11.00
N ARG A 247 -14.11 30.64 -10.92
CA ARG A 247 -14.71 29.57 -10.12
C ARG A 247 -13.69 28.48 -9.76
N PRO A 248 -13.93 27.72 -8.67
CA PRO A 248 -13.26 26.44 -8.44
C PRO A 248 -13.60 25.39 -9.51
N LEU A 249 -12.72 24.41 -9.66
CA LEU A 249 -12.78 23.36 -10.68
C LEU A 249 -12.67 21.96 -10.04
N ALA A 250 -13.19 20.94 -10.72
CA ALA A 250 -13.07 19.51 -10.35
C ALA A 250 -12.42 18.66 -11.47
N ASP A 251 -11.87 19.31 -12.50
CA ASP A 251 -11.29 18.60 -13.64
C ASP A 251 -9.94 17.98 -13.31
N VAL A 252 -9.70 16.80 -13.89
CA VAL A 252 -8.45 16.06 -13.84
C VAL A 252 -7.83 16.10 -15.24
N TRP A 253 -6.57 16.51 -15.31
CA TRP A 253 -5.76 16.47 -16.51
C TRP A 253 -4.53 15.60 -16.26
N ALA A 254 -4.13 14.81 -17.25
CA ALA A 254 -2.90 14.02 -17.20
C ALA A 254 -2.06 14.26 -18.45
N LEU A 255 -0.75 14.40 -18.26
CA LEU A 255 0.25 14.38 -19.31
C LEU A 255 1.14 13.15 -19.08
N ASP A 256 1.25 12.29 -20.09
CA ASP A 256 2.13 11.12 -20.06
C ASP A 256 3.56 11.57 -20.37
N THR A 257 4.45 11.51 -19.39
CA THR A 257 5.84 11.98 -19.51
C THR A 257 6.73 11.03 -20.32
N ALA A 258 6.27 9.80 -20.58
CA ALA A 258 6.96 8.82 -21.41
C ALA A 258 6.52 8.87 -22.89
N ALA A 259 5.26 9.23 -23.17
CA ALA A 259 4.74 9.33 -24.53
C ALA A 259 5.21 10.60 -25.26
N LYS A 260 5.42 10.49 -26.58
CA LYS A 260 5.69 11.64 -27.47
C LYS A 260 4.79 11.55 -28.73
N PRO A 261 4.21 12.66 -29.22
CA PRO A 261 4.27 14.02 -28.67
C PRO A 261 3.67 14.12 -27.26
N TYR A 262 4.17 15.06 -26.46
CA TYR A 262 3.56 15.37 -25.16
C TYR A 262 2.19 16.00 -25.40
N GLU A 263 1.17 15.48 -24.75
CA GLU A 263 -0.22 15.94 -24.88
C GLU A 263 -0.87 15.98 -23.49
N TRP A 264 -1.59 17.07 -23.20
CA TRP A 264 -2.51 17.09 -22.07
C TRP A 264 -3.80 16.37 -22.45
N ARG A 265 -4.22 15.42 -21.62
CA ARG A 265 -5.48 14.69 -21.79
C ARG A 265 -6.36 14.96 -20.58
N LYS A 266 -7.53 15.56 -20.81
CA LYS A 266 -8.57 15.65 -19.77
C LYS A 266 -9.07 14.23 -19.50
N LEU A 267 -9.06 13.84 -18.23
CA LEU A 267 -9.65 12.59 -17.77
C LEU A 267 -11.08 12.86 -17.26
N GLU A 268 -11.92 11.84 -17.39
CA GLU A 268 -13.18 11.71 -16.67
C GLU A 268 -13.07 10.40 -15.85
N PRO A 269 -12.46 10.41 -14.65
CA PRO A 269 -12.33 9.20 -13.84
C PRO A 269 -13.71 8.73 -13.35
N GLU A 270 -13.87 7.42 -13.19
CA GLU A 270 -15.07 6.81 -12.59
C GLU A 270 -15.11 7.02 -11.07
N GLY A 271 -16.20 6.60 -10.41
CA GLY A 271 -16.33 6.64 -8.95
C GLY A 271 -16.73 8.00 -8.37
N GLU A 272 -16.58 8.17 -7.06
CA GLU A 272 -16.99 9.38 -6.33
C GLU A 272 -15.81 10.34 -6.15
N GLY A 273 -15.65 11.26 -7.11
CA GLY A 273 -14.59 12.27 -7.10
C GLY A 273 -14.83 13.49 -6.21
N PRO A 274 -13.78 14.29 -5.95
CA PRO A 274 -13.88 15.51 -5.15
C PRO A 274 -14.78 16.57 -5.81
N PRO A 275 -15.55 17.35 -5.02
CA PRO A 275 -16.33 18.47 -5.53
C PRO A 275 -15.41 19.61 -6.03
N PRO A 276 -15.92 20.54 -6.86
CA PRO A 276 -15.12 21.66 -7.38
C PRO A 276 -14.50 22.50 -6.26
N CYS A 277 -13.17 22.46 -6.16
CA CYS A 277 -12.46 23.01 -5.02
C CYS A 277 -11.11 23.62 -5.38
N MET A 278 -10.62 24.50 -4.49
CA MET A 278 -9.32 25.13 -4.59
C MET A 278 -8.58 25.07 -3.24
N TYR A 279 -7.25 25.13 -3.28
CA TYR A 279 -6.37 24.99 -2.12
C TYR A 279 -6.57 23.69 -1.30
N ALA A 280 -7.03 22.63 -1.98
CA ALA A 280 -6.79 21.26 -1.57
C ALA A 280 -5.29 20.95 -1.73
N THR A 281 -4.80 19.87 -1.13
CA THR A 281 -3.49 19.32 -1.49
C THR A 281 -3.58 17.84 -1.80
N ALA A 282 -2.63 17.34 -2.56
CA ALA A 282 -2.49 15.91 -2.79
C ALA A 282 -1.02 15.50 -2.76
N SER A 283 -0.80 14.23 -2.48
CA SER A 283 0.49 13.57 -2.67
C SER A 283 0.28 12.26 -3.41
N ALA A 284 1.30 11.81 -4.14
CA ALA A 284 1.28 10.55 -4.86
C ALA A 284 2.33 9.61 -4.26
N ARG A 285 1.94 8.35 -4.04
CA ARG A 285 2.82 7.29 -3.56
C ARG A 285 3.43 6.52 -4.74
N SER A 286 4.53 5.82 -4.48
CA SER A 286 5.32 5.06 -5.47
C SER A 286 4.51 4.04 -6.28
N ASP A 287 3.50 3.43 -5.68
CA ASP A 287 2.56 2.47 -6.29
C ASP A 287 1.56 3.09 -7.28
N GLY A 288 1.49 4.42 -7.36
CA GLY A 288 0.54 5.13 -8.22
C GLY A 288 -0.79 5.49 -7.57
N LEU A 289 -0.95 5.34 -6.25
CA LEU A 289 -2.07 5.95 -5.53
C LEU A 289 -1.80 7.45 -5.30
N LEU A 290 -2.70 8.31 -5.78
CA LEU A 290 -2.75 9.73 -5.40
C LEU A 290 -3.84 9.93 -4.34
N LEU A 291 -3.52 10.55 -3.22
CA LEU A 291 -4.52 11.01 -2.24
C LEU A 291 -4.64 12.52 -2.26
N LEU A 292 -5.83 13.04 -2.56
CA LEU A 292 -6.21 14.45 -2.48
C LEU A 292 -7.06 14.68 -1.21
N CYS A 293 -6.77 15.72 -0.43
CA CYS A 293 -7.50 16.04 0.79
C CYS A 293 -7.92 17.52 0.91
N GLY A 294 -9.10 17.72 1.50
CA GLY A 294 -9.64 19.02 1.89
C GLY A 294 -9.79 20.02 0.72
N GLY A 295 -9.39 21.27 0.97
CA GLY A 295 -9.64 22.40 0.07
C GLY A 295 -10.87 23.19 0.47
N ARG A 296 -11.32 24.09 -0.40
CA ARG A 296 -12.54 24.87 -0.20
C ARG A 296 -13.35 25.00 -1.49
N ASP A 297 -14.66 25.11 -1.34
CA ASP A 297 -15.61 25.29 -2.44
C ASP A 297 -15.72 26.75 -2.93
N ALA A 298 -16.69 27.03 -3.79
CA ALA A 298 -16.98 28.38 -4.29
C ALA A 298 -17.47 29.35 -3.20
N ASN A 299 -18.15 28.84 -2.18
CA ASN A 299 -18.64 29.60 -1.03
C ASN A 299 -17.56 29.83 0.04
N SER A 300 -16.31 29.40 -0.22
CA SER A 300 -15.19 29.38 0.73
C SER A 300 -15.40 28.51 1.98
N VAL A 301 -16.32 27.54 1.92
CA VAL A 301 -16.52 26.50 2.94
C VAL A 301 -15.33 25.53 2.89
N PRO A 302 -14.63 25.28 4.02
CA PRO A 302 -13.54 24.31 4.07
C PRO A 302 -14.10 22.87 3.98
N LEU A 303 -13.43 22.01 3.21
CA LEU A 303 -13.78 20.61 3.01
C LEU A 303 -12.95 19.71 3.95
N SER A 304 -13.55 18.61 4.43
CA SER A 304 -12.91 17.60 5.29
C SER A 304 -12.57 16.29 4.57
N SER A 305 -13.30 15.96 3.50
CA SER A 305 -13.12 14.71 2.76
C SER A 305 -11.72 14.58 2.16
N ALA A 306 -11.30 13.33 1.98
CA ALA A 306 -10.14 12.95 1.18
C ALA A 306 -10.54 11.86 0.18
N TYR A 307 -9.84 11.81 -0.94
CA TYR A 307 -10.18 11.01 -2.11
C TYR A 307 -8.91 10.37 -2.68
N GLY A 308 -8.96 9.07 -2.96
CA GLY A 308 -7.93 8.34 -3.69
C GLY A 308 -8.24 8.31 -5.18
N LEU A 309 -7.26 8.68 -6.00
CA LEU A 309 -7.26 8.48 -7.45
C LEU A 309 -6.22 7.40 -7.78
N ALA A 310 -6.67 6.34 -8.43
CA ALA A 310 -5.82 5.24 -8.88
C ALA A 310 -6.11 4.88 -10.35
N LYS A 311 -5.13 4.24 -11.00
CA LYS A 311 -5.29 3.69 -12.36
C LYS A 311 -5.38 2.17 -12.31
N HIS A 312 -6.40 1.62 -12.95
CA HIS A 312 -6.61 0.19 -13.13
C HIS A 312 -5.70 -0.42 -14.19
N ARG A 313 -5.51 -1.75 -14.12
CA ARG A 313 -4.77 -2.54 -15.13
C ARG A 313 -5.36 -2.32 -16.55
N ASP A 314 -6.68 -2.23 -16.66
CA ASP A 314 -7.43 -2.04 -17.91
C ASP A 314 -7.27 -0.67 -18.61
N GLY A 315 -6.60 0.30 -17.96
CA GLY A 315 -6.41 1.65 -18.50
C GLY A 315 -7.21 2.75 -17.81
N ARG A 316 -8.32 2.40 -17.13
CA ARG A 316 -9.25 3.37 -16.54
C ARG A 316 -8.70 3.99 -15.26
N TRP A 317 -9.23 5.16 -14.92
CA TRP A 317 -8.95 5.88 -13.67
C TRP A 317 -10.22 5.91 -12.82
N GLU A 318 -10.08 5.75 -11.51
CA GLU A 318 -11.20 5.74 -10.57
C GLU A 318 -10.88 6.59 -9.33
N TRP A 319 -11.89 7.35 -8.88
CA TRP A 319 -11.94 8.03 -7.59
C TRP A 319 -12.68 7.19 -6.55
N ALA A 320 -12.05 6.98 -5.40
CA ALA A 320 -12.70 6.45 -4.20
C ALA A 320 -12.58 7.43 -3.03
N ILE A 321 -13.56 7.43 -2.11
CA ILE A 321 -13.42 8.13 -0.83
C ILE A 321 -12.31 7.45 -0.02
N ALA A 322 -11.37 8.23 0.51
CA ALA A 322 -10.30 7.72 1.36
C ALA A 322 -10.85 7.36 2.76
N PRO A 323 -10.37 6.27 3.38
CA PRO A 323 -10.99 5.71 4.59
C PRO A 323 -10.76 6.55 5.86
N GLY A 324 -11.58 6.28 6.87
CA GLY A 324 -11.53 6.93 8.18
C GLY A 324 -12.16 8.33 8.23
N VAL A 325 -12.04 8.99 9.39
CA VAL A 325 -12.65 10.31 9.64
C VAL A 325 -11.56 11.38 9.75
N SER A 326 -11.51 12.31 8.79
CA SER A 326 -10.59 13.45 8.84
C SER A 326 -10.85 14.36 10.06
N PRO A 327 -9.82 14.74 10.85
CA PRO A 327 -10.02 15.45 12.12
C PRO A 327 -10.59 16.85 11.98
N SER A 328 -10.35 17.54 10.86
CA SER A 328 -11.02 18.82 10.59
C SER A 328 -11.14 19.11 9.10
N PRO A 329 -12.19 19.83 8.66
CA PRO A 329 -12.17 20.51 7.38
C PRO A 329 -11.01 21.52 7.33
N ARG A 330 -10.40 21.71 6.15
CA ARG A 330 -9.24 22.61 5.97
C ARG A 330 -8.90 22.92 4.51
N TYR A 331 -8.41 24.12 4.24
CA TYR A 331 -7.76 24.51 2.98
C TYR A 331 -6.44 25.24 3.26
N GLN A 332 -5.56 25.42 2.26
CA GLN A 332 -4.22 26.03 2.45
C GLN A 332 -3.37 25.33 3.53
N HIS A 333 -3.57 24.01 3.67
CA HIS A 333 -2.68 23.10 4.39
C HIS A 333 -1.60 22.59 3.43
N ALA A 334 -0.70 21.73 3.91
CA ALA A 334 0.20 20.94 3.07
C ALA A 334 0.01 19.44 3.37
N ALA A 335 0.24 18.57 2.38
CA ALA A 335 0.15 17.12 2.55
C ALA A 335 1.28 16.41 1.77
N VAL A 336 1.88 15.39 2.38
CA VAL A 336 2.95 14.58 1.76
C VAL A 336 2.89 13.13 2.25
N PHE A 337 3.17 12.17 1.36
CA PHE A 337 3.37 10.78 1.75
C PHE A 337 4.74 10.54 2.38
N VAL A 338 4.77 9.76 3.46
CA VAL A 338 5.94 9.00 3.92
C VAL A 338 5.48 7.55 4.02
N ASN A 339 6.15 6.66 3.28
CA ASN A 339 5.80 5.24 3.20
C ASN A 339 4.29 5.03 2.91
N ALA A 340 3.54 4.36 3.81
CA ALA A 340 2.09 4.15 3.67
C ALA A 340 1.21 5.25 4.31
N ARG A 341 1.79 6.34 4.80
CA ARG A 341 1.12 7.35 5.64
C ARG A 341 1.10 8.70 4.94
N LEU A 342 -0.08 9.33 4.83
CA LEU A 342 -0.23 10.70 4.29
C LEU A 342 -0.23 11.69 5.46
N HIS A 343 0.86 12.45 5.60
CA HIS A 343 1.03 13.46 6.64
C HIS A 343 0.46 14.80 6.17
N VAL A 344 -0.47 15.35 6.93
CA VAL A 344 -1.20 16.59 6.66
C VAL A 344 -0.88 17.62 7.75
N SER A 345 -0.43 18.81 7.35
CA SER A 345 0.00 19.87 8.27
C SER A 345 -0.70 21.20 8.03
N GLY A 346 -1.07 21.86 9.13
CA GLY A 346 -1.69 23.17 9.17
C GLY A 346 -3.06 23.26 8.48
N GLY A 347 -3.39 24.48 8.04
CA GLY A 347 -4.59 24.81 7.27
C GLY A 347 -5.44 25.95 7.88
N ALA A 348 -6.42 26.39 7.11
CA ALA A 348 -7.36 27.45 7.44
C ALA A 348 -8.84 26.98 7.41
N LEU A 349 -9.67 27.65 8.23
CA LEU A 349 -11.10 27.41 8.45
C LEU A 349 -12.00 28.56 7.94
N GLY A 350 -11.44 29.49 7.16
CA GLY A 350 -12.15 30.66 6.65
C GLY A 350 -12.21 31.83 7.63
N GLY A 351 -12.30 33.05 7.10
CA GLY A 351 -12.38 34.29 7.88
C GLY A 351 -11.13 34.59 8.73
N GLY A 352 -9.94 34.27 8.22
CA GLY A 352 -8.66 34.39 8.95
C GLY A 352 -8.39 33.31 9.99
N ARG A 353 -9.40 32.49 10.35
CA ARG A 353 -9.27 31.40 11.33
C ARG A 353 -8.42 30.26 10.79
N MET A 354 -7.60 29.69 11.67
CA MET A 354 -6.68 28.59 11.40
C MET A 354 -7.26 27.29 11.99
N VAL A 355 -6.75 26.14 11.55
CA VAL A 355 -7.04 24.84 12.20
C VAL A 355 -6.57 24.87 13.66
N GLU A 356 -7.31 24.22 14.56
CA GLU A 356 -6.96 24.11 15.98
C GLU A 356 -5.67 23.32 16.19
N ASP A 357 -4.90 23.68 17.21
CA ASP A 357 -3.63 23.05 17.60
C ASP A 357 -3.74 21.51 17.65
N SER A 358 -4.76 20.96 18.29
CA SER A 358 -4.94 19.49 18.38
C SER A 358 -5.21 18.77 17.05
N SER A 359 -5.40 19.51 15.97
CA SER A 359 -5.60 19.02 14.60
C SER A 359 -4.60 19.64 13.60
N SER A 360 -3.61 20.40 14.07
CA SER A 360 -2.63 21.07 13.19
C SER A 360 -1.68 20.09 12.52
N VAL A 361 -1.48 18.90 13.10
CA VAL A 361 -0.92 17.73 12.39
C VAL A 361 -1.96 16.61 12.40
N ALA A 362 -2.17 16.00 11.25
CA ALA A 362 -2.98 14.79 11.07
C ALA A 362 -2.25 13.83 10.14
N VAL A 363 -2.48 12.53 10.28
CA VAL A 363 -1.90 11.50 9.41
C VAL A 363 -2.97 10.48 9.05
N LEU A 364 -3.17 10.25 7.75
CA LEU A 364 -3.96 9.12 7.27
C LEU A 364 -3.03 7.93 7.05
N ASP A 365 -3.16 6.91 7.90
CA ASP A 365 -2.53 5.61 7.69
C ASP A 365 -3.38 4.81 6.71
N THR A 366 -2.87 4.63 5.49
CA THR A 366 -3.62 3.97 4.41
C THR A 366 -3.64 2.44 4.52
N ALA A 367 -2.74 1.83 5.30
CA ALA A 367 -2.72 0.39 5.52
C ALA A 367 -3.69 -0.02 6.64
N ALA A 368 -3.73 0.76 7.72
CA ALA A 368 -4.72 0.61 8.77
C ALA A 368 -6.13 1.06 8.32
N GLY A 369 -6.20 2.12 7.51
CA GLY A 369 -7.43 2.74 7.03
C GLY A 369 -7.99 3.82 7.97
N VAL A 370 -7.13 4.48 8.77
CA VAL A 370 -7.53 5.40 9.83
C VAL A 370 -6.76 6.71 9.81
N TRP A 371 -7.43 7.78 10.25
CA TRP A 371 -6.77 9.05 10.56
C TRP A 371 -6.30 9.03 12.01
N CYS A 372 -5.11 9.58 12.26
CA CYS A 372 -4.55 9.86 13.57
C CYS A 372 -4.16 11.34 13.67
N ASP A 373 -4.18 11.89 14.87
CA ASP A 373 -3.52 13.15 15.22
C ASP A 373 -2.43 12.90 16.27
N THR A 374 -1.93 13.96 16.92
CA THR A 374 -0.88 13.86 17.95
C THR A 374 -1.35 13.25 19.28
N LYS A 375 -2.65 12.94 19.42
CA LYS A 375 -3.25 12.44 20.67
C LYS A 375 -3.93 11.09 20.52
N SER A 376 -4.64 10.85 19.41
CA SER A 376 -5.38 9.60 19.21
C SER A 376 -5.63 9.27 17.74
N VAL A 377 -6.12 8.06 17.49
CA VAL A 377 -6.95 7.77 16.31
C VAL A 377 -8.16 8.70 16.33
N VAL A 378 -8.58 9.15 15.14
CA VAL A 378 -9.69 10.09 14.94
C VAL A 378 -10.95 9.31 14.59
N THR A 379 -11.87 9.20 15.55
CA THR A 379 -13.17 8.51 15.38
C THR A 379 -14.33 9.46 15.10
N SER A 380 -14.13 10.76 15.30
CA SER A 380 -15.08 11.83 14.98
C SER A 380 -14.33 13.14 14.65
N PRO A 381 -14.89 14.05 13.83
CA PRO A 381 -14.23 15.31 13.54
C PRO A 381 -14.15 16.18 14.80
N ARG A 382 -13.00 16.80 15.06
CA ARG A 382 -12.79 17.68 16.23
C ARG A 382 -13.40 19.06 15.98
N THR A 383 -14.74 19.14 15.98
CA THR A 383 -15.48 20.41 15.91
C THR A 383 -15.53 21.09 17.28
N GLY A 384 -14.38 21.61 17.71
CA GLY A 384 -14.21 22.34 18.97
C GLY A 384 -14.92 23.71 18.98
N ARG A 385 -15.02 24.31 20.18
CA ARG A 385 -15.44 25.71 20.32
C ARG A 385 -14.24 26.60 19.99
N TYR A 386 -14.40 27.45 18.98
CA TYR A 386 -13.38 28.39 18.50
C TYR A 386 -12.71 29.17 19.65
N SER A 387 -11.52 28.75 20.08
CA SER A 387 -10.73 29.48 21.05
C SER A 387 -9.98 30.59 20.33
N ALA A 388 -10.43 31.83 20.50
CA ALA A 388 -9.69 32.99 20.02
C ALA A 388 -8.43 33.16 20.87
N ASP A 389 -7.27 33.06 20.22
CA ASP A 389 -5.96 33.56 20.66
C ASP A 389 -5.51 33.22 22.10
N ALA A 390 -5.94 32.05 22.59
CA ALA A 390 -5.42 31.45 23.82
C ALA A 390 -4.01 30.90 23.60
N ALA A 391 -2.99 31.75 23.75
CA ALA A 391 -1.61 31.32 23.89
C ALA A 391 -1.46 30.47 25.16
N GLY A 392 -0.87 29.27 25.05
CA GLY A 392 -0.83 28.27 26.12
C GLY A 392 -1.00 26.81 25.70
N GLY A 393 -0.99 26.52 24.40
CA GLY A 393 -0.82 25.15 23.90
C GLY A 393 0.61 24.63 24.04
N ASP A 394 0.84 23.38 23.65
CA ASP A 394 2.18 22.82 23.51
C ASP A 394 2.95 23.55 22.39
N ALA A 395 4.13 24.08 22.71
CA ALA A 395 4.95 24.85 21.80
C ALA A 395 5.34 24.08 20.52
N ALA A 396 5.54 22.75 20.60
CA ALA A 396 5.84 21.92 19.44
C ALA A 396 4.66 21.85 18.46
N VAL A 397 3.44 21.90 18.98
CA VAL A 397 2.20 21.90 18.19
C VAL A 397 1.95 23.29 17.58
N GLU A 398 2.22 24.36 18.33
CA GLU A 398 2.07 25.76 17.89
C GLU A 398 2.90 26.08 16.62
N LEU A 399 4.05 25.42 16.44
CA LEU A 399 4.88 25.51 15.22
C LEU A 399 4.10 25.11 13.96
N THR A 400 3.28 24.06 14.03
CA THR A 400 2.55 23.51 12.88
C THR A 400 1.22 24.20 12.61
N ARG A 401 0.80 25.12 13.49
CA ARG A 401 -0.38 25.98 13.31
C ARG A 401 -0.09 27.11 12.31
N ARG A 402 0.03 26.74 11.03
CA ARG A 402 0.32 27.62 9.88
C ARG A 402 -0.58 27.31 8.69
N CYS A 403 -0.63 28.21 7.72
CA CYS A 403 -1.30 27.99 6.43
C CYS A 403 -0.47 28.60 5.28
N ARG A 404 -0.71 28.16 4.05
CA ARG A 404 0.07 28.60 2.86
C ARG A 404 1.59 28.33 2.98
N HIS A 405 1.99 27.44 3.87
CA HIS A 405 3.32 26.80 3.87
C HIS A 405 3.39 25.74 2.77
N ALA A 406 4.59 25.24 2.51
CA ALA A 406 4.78 24.04 1.70
C ALA A 406 5.43 22.93 2.55
N ALA A 407 5.23 21.68 2.15
CA ALA A 407 5.83 20.50 2.79
C ALA A 407 6.38 19.53 1.72
N ALA A 408 7.42 18.79 2.08
CA ALA A 408 8.07 17.80 1.23
C ALA A 408 8.74 16.72 2.09
N ALA A 409 8.98 15.53 1.56
CA ALA A 409 9.58 14.41 2.29
C ALA A 409 10.81 13.84 1.56
N ILE A 410 11.82 13.43 2.33
CA ILE A 410 13.05 12.78 1.86
C ILE A 410 13.35 11.63 2.82
N GLY A 411 13.13 10.39 2.36
CA GLY A 411 13.11 9.23 3.26
C GLY A 411 11.99 9.36 4.31
N ASP A 412 12.30 9.01 5.56
CA ASP A 412 11.39 9.15 6.70
C ASP A 412 11.31 10.60 7.25
N LEU A 413 12.05 11.57 6.67
CA LEU A 413 12.06 12.97 7.10
C LEU A 413 11.03 13.82 6.36
N ILE A 414 10.20 14.54 7.12
CA ILE A 414 9.16 15.45 6.63
C ILE A 414 9.59 16.88 6.92
N PHE A 415 9.76 17.69 5.88
CA PHE A 415 10.12 19.09 5.99
C PHE A 415 8.91 20.00 5.72
N ILE A 416 8.81 21.09 6.47
CA ILE A 416 7.84 22.17 6.26
C ILE A 416 8.59 23.49 6.21
N TYR A 417 8.28 24.37 5.26
CA TYR A 417 8.88 25.71 5.20
C TYR A 417 7.85 26.84 5.26
N GLY A 418 8.17 27.87 6.06
CA GLY A 418 7.52 29.18 6.07
C GLY A 418 6.00 29.13 6.20
N GLY A 419 5.30 30.01 5.47
CA GLY A 419 3.84 30.12 5.51
C GLY A 419 3.34 31.38 6.22
N LEU A 420 2.11 31.31 6.73
CA LEU A 420 1.38 32.45 7.32
C LEU A 420 0.66 32.02 8.62
N ARG A 421 0.86 32.79 9.69
CA ARG A 421 0.24 32.57 11.02
C ARG A 421 -0.13 33.91 11.65
N GLY A 422 -1.40 34.12 12.00
CA GLY A 422 -1.87 35.37 12.62
C GLY A 422 -1.63 36.65 11.81
N GLY A 423 -1.46 36.54 10.48
CA GLY A 423 -1.05 37.66 9.62
C GLY A 423 0.46 37.91 9.54
N VAL A 424 1.28 37.14 10.25
CA VAL A 424 2.75 37.16 10.17
C VAL A 424 3.23 36.10 9.17
N LEU A 425 4.13 36.49 8.26
CA LEU A 425 4.84 35.56 7.37
C LEU A 425 5.96 34.86 8.14
N LEU A 426 6.12 33.56 7.89
CA LEU A 426 7.12 32.72 8.54
C LEU A 426 8.27 32.38 7.58
N ASP A 427 9.48 32.19 8.12
CA ASP A 427 10.72 31.86 7.42
C ASP A 427 11.47 30.65 8.00
N ASP A 428 10.87 29.96 8.97
CA ASP A 428 11.42 28.78 9.61
C ASP A 428 11.27 27.52 8.74
N LEU A 429 12.31 26.69 8.79
CA LEU A 429 12.30 25.31 8.30
C LEU A 429 12.01 24.41 9.51
N LEU A 430 10.94 23.62 9.44
CA LEU A 430 10.67 22.55 10.40
C LEU A 430 11.05 21.19 9.81
N VAL A 431 11.40 20.26 10.68
CA VAL A 431 11.52 18.84 10.36
C VAL A 431 10.73 18.00 11.36
N ALA A 432 10.15 16.90 10.90
CA ALA A 432 9.72 15.77 11.70
C ALA A 432 10.30 14.49 11.10
N GLU A 433 10.47 13.46 11.91
CA GLU A 433 10.91 12.13 11.47
C GLU A 433 9.82 11.13 11.77
N ASP A 434 9.47 10.29 10.78
CA ASP A 434 8.52 9.20 10.96
C ASP A 434 9.16 7.82 10.79
N LEU A 435 10.18 7.54 11.63
CA LEU A 435 10.93 6.28 11.71
C LEU A 435 10.05 5.04 11.52
N ALA A 436 9.95 4.52 10.30
CA ALA A 436 9.09 3.38 9.98
C ALA A 436 9.84 2.03 10.03
N ALA A 437 11.18 2.07 10.00
CA ALA A 437 12.04 0.88 9.85
C ALA A 437 12.84 0.48 11.11
N ALA A 438 12.91 1.34 12.14
CA ALA A 438 13.85 1.15 13.26
C ALA A 438 13.38 0.14 14.33
N GLU A 439 12.11 0.12 14.70
CA GLU A 439 11.63 -0.71 15.81
C GLU A 439 11.48 -2.19 15.43
N THR A 440 11.14 -2.48 14.16
CA THR A 440 11.15 -3.84 13.60
C THR A 440 12.56 -4.41 13.48
N THR A 441 13.58 -3.58 13.25
CA THR A 441 14.99 -4.01 13.13
C THR A 441 15.71 -4.09 14.49
N ALA A 442 15.40 -3.20 15.45
CA ALA A 442 15.92 -3.31 16.81
C ALA A 442 15.40 -4.59 17.51
N ALA A 443 14.11 -4.89 17.35
CA ALA A 443 13.52 -6.13 17.89
C ALA A 443 14.11 -7.39 17.23
N SER A 444 14.36 -7.38 15.91
CA SER A 444 14.96 -8.52 15.22
C SER A 444 16.44 -8.72 15.57
N HIS A 445 17.22 -7.65 15.80
CA HIS A 445 18.59 -7.77 16.30
C HIS A 445 18.66 -8.30 17.73
N ALA A 446 17.76 -7.87 18.63
CA ALA A 446 17.66 -8.44 19.98
C ALA A 446 17.27 -9.93 19.95
N ALA A 447 16.30 -10.29 19.09
CA ALA A 447 15.90 -11.69 18.89
C ALA A 447 17.03 -12.53 18.25
N ALA A 448 17.78 -11.99 17.30
CA ALA A 448 18.92 -12.68 16.66
C ALA A 448 20.08 -12.90 17.66
N ALA A 449 20.36 -11.93 18.55
CA ALA A 449 21.34 -12.10 19.62
C ALA A 449 20.90 -13.16 20.65
N ALA A 450 19.61 -13.19 21.00
CA ALA A 450 19.02 -14.22 21.86
C ALA A 450 18.97 -15.62 21.20
N ALA A 451 18.84 -15.69 19.88
CA ALA A 451 18.93 -16.94 19.11
C ALA A 451 20.39 -17.44 19.01
N ALA A 452 21.33 -16.57 18.65
CA ALA A 452 22.75 -16.93 18.50
C ALA A 452 23.37 -17.45 19.81
N SER A 453 23.00 -16.86 20.94
CA SER A 453 23.48 -17.27 22.27
C SER A 453 22.93 -18.63 22.74
N ASN A 454 21.78 -19.09 22.23
CA ASN A 454 21.18 -20.38 22.58
C ASN A 454 21.70 -21.58 21.75
N VAL A 455 22.53 -21.35 20.72
CA VAL A 455 22.97 -22.42 19.79
C VAL A 455 24.29 -23.09 20.21
N GLN A 456 25.13 -22.45 21.04
CA GLN A 456 26.43 -23.01 21.45
C GLN A 456 26.39 -23.86 22.73
N ALA A 457 25.53 -24.89 22.74
CA ALA A 457 25.44 -25.90 23.80
C ALA A 457 25.82 -27.31 23.31
N GLY A 458 27.09 -27.49 22.93
CA GLY A 458 27.77 -28.79 22.97
C GLY A 458 27.94 -29.57 21.66
N ARG A 459 29.18 -29.58 21.15
CA ARG A 459 29.93 -30.82 20.80
C ARG A 459 31.41 -30.52 20.58
N LEU A 460 32.29 -31.33 21.21
CA LEU A 460 33.72 -31.42 20.90
C LEU A 460 33.91 -32.38 19.71
N PRO A 461 34.82 -32.06 18.78
CA PRO A 461 36.22 -32.51 18.84
C PRO A 461 37.22 -31.36 18.47
N GLY A 462 38.55 -31.50 18.44
CA GLY A 462 39.38 -32.70 18.57
C GLY A 462 40.91 -32.52 18.48
N ARG A 463 41.46 -31.36 18.88
CA ARG A 463 42.89 -31.16 19.29
C ARG A 463 44.03 -31.53 18.29
N TYR A 464 44.51 -30.53 17.55
CA TYR A 464 45.93 -30.24 17.18
C TYR A 464 45.98 -28.79 16.64
N GLY A 465 46.92 -27.88 16.94
CA GLY A 465 47.92 -27.83 18.02
C GLY A 465 49.05 -26.79 17.80
N PHE A 466 49.05 -25.68 18.56
CA PHE A 466 50.18 -24.75 18.85
C PHE A 466 50.82 -23.93 17.68
N ILE A 467 51.49 -22.76 17.86
CA ILE A 467 51.93 -22.00 19.07
C ILE A 467 52.00 -20.46 18.79
N ASP A 468 51.68 -19.63 19.81
CA ASP A 468 52.16 -18.28 20.24
C ASP A 468 52.49 -17.10 19.26
N ASP A 469 52.48 -15.81 19.67
CA ASP A 469 51.85 -15.03 20.78
C ASP A 469 52.14 -13.51 20.61
N ARG A 470 51.25 -12.60 21.09
CA ARG A 470 51.56 -11.50 22.05
C ARG A 470 50.46 -10.42 22.26
N THR A 471 49.97 -10.33 23.52
CA THR A 471 49.52 -9.13 24.32
C THR A 471 48.37 -8.21 23.81
N ARG A 472 47.27 -7.89 24.52
CA ARG A 472 46.98 -7.36 25.92
C ARG A 472 47.01 -5.80 26.02
N GLN A 473 46.18 -5.04 26.81
CA GLN A 473 44.96 -5.31 27.61
C GLN A 473 44.20 -4.01 28.11
N THR A 474 42.85 -4.02 28.08
CA THR A 474 41.77 -3.58 29.05
C THR A 474 41.92 -2.54 30.21
N MET A 475 40.92 -1.61 30.34
CA MET A 475 39.98 -1.26 31.49
C MET A 475 40.55 -0.88 32.91
N PRO A 476 39.81 -0.41 33.99
CA PRO A 476 38.36 -0.63 34.36
C PRO A 476 37.53 0.35 35.30
N GLU A 477 36.24 -0.02 35.52
CA GLU A 477 35.34 0.00 36.74
C GLU A 477 35.09 1.31 37.58
N THR A 478 34.22 1.46 38.62
CA THR A 478 33.50 0.57 39.61
C THR A 478 32.07 1.04 40.03
N ASP A 479 31.37 0.28 40.93
CA ASP A 479 30.08 0.53 41.67
C ASP A 479 30.34 0.91 43.17
N PRO A 480 29.44 0.91 44.22
CA PRO A 480 28.00 0.50 44.44
C PRO A 480 27.11 1.64 45.08
N ASP A 481 26.02 1.55 45.89
CA ASP A 481 25.19 0.57 46.70
C ASP A 481 23.78 1.23 47.00
N GLY A 482 22.71 0.74 47.69
CA GLY A 482 22.38 -0.47 48.48
C GLY A 482 21.05 -0.40 49.32
N SER A 483 20.81 -1.41 50.19
CA SER A 483 19.78 -1.54 51.27
C SER A 483 18.29 -1.89 50.97
N VAL A 484 17.61 -2.63 51.90
CA VAL A 484 16.37 -3.44 51.68
C VAL A 484 15.52 -3.67 52.96
N VAL A 485 14.16 -3.72 52.87
CA VAL A 485 13.22 -4.38 53.83
C VAL A 485 11.97 -4.97 53.12
N LEU A 486 11.37 -6.06 53.62
CA LEU A 486 10.13 -6.73 53.11
C LEU A 486 8.88 -6.57 54.02
N GLY A 487 7.67 -6.69 53.47
CA GLY A 487 6.43 -6.92 54.24
C GLY A 487 5.12 -7.04 53.42
N ASN A 488 4.36 -8.14 53.62
CA ASN A 488 3.05 -8.50 53.01
C ASN A 488 2.02 -8.77 54.14
N PRO A 489 0.70 -9.07 53.91
CA PRO A 489 -0.26 -8.77 52.81
C PRO A 489 -1.70 -8.33 53.33
N VAL A 490 -2.74 -8.40 52.45
CA VAL A 490 -4.20 -8.69 52.73
C VAL A 490 -5.27 -7.55 52.66
N ALA A 491 -6.18 -7.70 51.66
CA ALA A 491 -7.64 -7.37 51.56
C ALA A 491 -8.22 -5.92 51.56
N PRO A 492 -9.36 -5.69 50.85
CA PRO A 492 -10.22 -4.47 50.88
C PRO A 492 -11.56 -4.73 51.64
N PRO A 493 -12.64 -3.90 51.58
CA PRO A 493 -12.83 -2.50 51.12
C PRO A 493 -13.45 -1.60 52.25
N VAL A 494 -14.02 -0.41 51.92
CA VAL A 494 -15.34 0.16 52.41
C VAL A 494 -15.49 1.68 52.13
N ASN A 495 -16.75 2.15 52.04
CA ASN A 495 -17.23 3.50 51.71
C ASN A 495 -16.89 4.63 52.71
N GLY A 496 -17.09 5.89 52.28
CA GLY A 496 -17.26 7.05 53.18
C GLY A 496 -17.56 8.36 52.43
N ASP A 497 -18.81 8.85 52.50
CA ASP A 497 -19.26 10.11 51.87
C ASP A 497 -18.94 11.36 52.71
N MET A 498 -18.88 12.55 52.09
CA MET A 498 -19.30 13.78 52.78
C MET A 498 -19.83 14.90 51.85
N TYR A 499 -20.89 15.53 52.32
CA TYR A 499 -21.76 16.55 51.68
C TYR A 499 -21.09 17.89 51.29
N THR A 500 -21.67 18.57 50.30
CA THR A 500 -22.38 19.86 50.53
C THR A 500 -23.50 20.16 49.51
N ASP A 501 -24.70 20.33 50.07
CA ASP A 501 -25.92 21.03 49.61
C ASP A 501 -25.69 22.50 49.19
N ILE A 502 -26.62 23.31 48.62
CA ILE A 502 -27.94 23.15 47.96
C ILE A 502 -28.19 24.46 47.17
N SER A 503 -28.97 24.44 46.07
CA SER A 503 -29.91 25.54 45.76
C SER A 503 -30.91 25.14 44.67
N THR A 504 -32.20 25.34 44.94
CA THR A 504 -33.33 25.02 44.05
C THR A 504 -34.42 26.11 44.17
N GLU A 505 -35.47 25.98 43.35
CA GLU A 505 -36.70 26.79 43.32
C GLU A 505 -36.57 28.19 42.68
N ASN A 506 -37.26 28.46 41.57
CA ASN A 506 -38.71 28.50 41.54
C ASN A 506 -39.32 27.71 40.37
N ALA A 507 -40.50 27.11 40.61
CA ALA A 507 -41.27 26.35 39.63
C ALA A 507 -42.60 27.05 39.31
N LEU A 508 -43.21 26.75 38.16
CA LEU A 508 -44.66 26.82 37.96
C LEU A 508 -45.14 26.05 36.72
N LEU A 509 -46.00 25.07 36.97
CA LEU A 509 -46.88 24.32 36.06
C LEU A 509 -48.23 24.16 36.80
N PRO A 510 -49.40 23.91 36.17
CA PRO A 510 -49.56 23.16 34.91
C PRO A 510 -50.61 23.68 33.91
N GLY A 511 -50.64 23.07 32.71
CA GLY A 511 -51.73 23.17 31.74
C GLY A 511 -51.62 22.09 30.67
N SER A 512 -52.64 21.25 30.48
CA SER A 512 -52.55 20.04 29.65
C SER A 512 -53.57 20.02 28.49
N ARG A 513 -53.07 19.74 27.27
CA ARG A 513 -53.71 18.89 26.24
C ARG A 513 -52.85 18.74 24.97
N ARG A 514 -52.59 17.49 24.58
CA ARG A 514 -52.75 16.84 23.24
C ARG A 514 -52.35 17.62 21.95
N THR A 515 -51.74 17.01 20.92
CA THR A 515 -51.44 15.58 20.62
C THR A 515 -50.34 15.43 19.56
N SER A 516 -49.98 14.18 19.26
CA SER A 516 -49.27 13.73 18.05
C SER A 516 -49.61 14.50 16.77
N LYS A 517 -48.58 14.77 15.96
CA LYS A 517 -48.66 15.07 14.51
C LYS A 517 -47.41 14.70 13.71
N GLY A 518 -46.22 14.64 14.35
CA GLY A 518 -44.95 14.38 13.63
C GLY A 518 -44.75 12.95 13.14
N VAL A 519 -45.24 11.94 13.87
CA VAL A 519 -45.06 10.52 13.51
C VAL A 519 -46.07 10.08 12.46
N GLU A 520 -47.32 10.53 12.55
CA GLU A 520 -48.38 10.22 11.58
C GLU A 520 -48.01 10.76 10.18
N TYR A 521 -47.44 11.96 10.08
CA TYR A 521 -46.93 12.52 8.82
C TYR A 521 -45.84 11.68 8.14
N LEU A 522 -44.95 11.04 8.93
CA LEU A 522 -43.91 10.15 8.39
C LEU A 522 -44.49 8.82 7.93
N VAL A 523 -45.49 8.28 8.64
CA VAL A 523 -46.18 7.04 8.25
C VAL A 523 -47.06 7.26 7.02
N GLU A 524 -47.79 8.39 6.92
CA GLU A 524 -48.54 8.74 5.71
C GLU A 524 -47.64 8.96 4.49
N ALA A 525 -46.47 9.60 4.67
CA ALA A 525 -45.49 9.75 3.59
C ALA A 525 -44.98 8.39 3.06
N SER A 526 -44.55 7.49 3.96
CA SER A 526 -44.10 6.14 3.57
C SER A 526 -45.23 5.27 3.00
N ALA A 527 -46.47 5.44 3.46
CA ALA A 527 -47.61 4.74 2.90
C ALA A 527 -47.94 5.20 1.47
N ALA A 528 -47.94 6.52 1.22
CA ALA A 528 -48.18 7.09 -0.11
C ALA A 528 -47.08 6.68 -1.12
N GLU A 529 -45.81 6.61 -0.68
CA GLU A 529 -44.70 6.14 -1.51
C GLU A 529 -44.84 4.64 -1.84
N ALA A 530 -45.20 3.80 -0.86
CA ALA A 530 -45.46 2.37 -1.07
C ALA A 530 -46.68 2.13 -1.99
N GLU A 531 -47.73 2.95 -1.89
CA GLU A 531 -48.91 2.87 -2.76
C GLU A 531 -48.58 3.33 -4.19
N ALA A 532 -47.78 4.38 -4.36
CA ALA A 532 -47.31 4.83 -5.68
C ALA A 532 -46.45 3.77 -6.40
N ILE A 533 -45.55 3.10 -5.67
CA ILE A 533 -44.74 1.98 -6.20
C ILE A 533 -45.66 0.80 -6.56
N SER A 534 -46.64 0.48 -5.72
CA SER A 534 -47.60 -0.61 -5.94
C SER A 534 -48.52 -0.35 -7.15
N ALA A 535 -49.01 0.88 -7.30
CA ALA A 535 -49.81 1.32 -8.45
C ALA A 535 -49.00 1.28 -9.75
N THR A 536 -47.71 1.67 -9.70
CA THR A 536 -46.80 1.59 -10.85
C THR A 536 -46.56 0.13 -11.25
N LEU A 537 -46.36 -0.77 -10.29
CA LEU A 537 -46.21 -2.22 -10.54
C LEU A 537 -47.51 -2.85 -11.08
N ALA A 538 -48.67 -2.42 -10.59
CA ALA A 538 -49.97 -2.84 -11.09
C ALA A 538 -50.22 -2.36 -12.54
N ALA A 539 -49.89 -1.10 -12.85
CA ALA A 539 -49.96 -0.55 -14.20
C ALA A 539 -49.01 -1.25 -15.18
N ALA A 540 -47.81 -1.63 -14.72
CA ALA A 540 -46.87 -2.43 -15.52
C ALA A 540 -47.42 -3.84 -15.82
N LYS A 541 -48.04 -4.51 -14.85
CA LYS A 541 -48.69 -5.81 -15.05
C LYS A 541 -49.93 -5.72 -15.93
N ALA A 542 -50.76 -4.70 -15.77
CA ALA A 542 -51.93 -4.47 -16.62
C ALA A 542 -51.55 -4.30 -18.12
N ARG A 543 -50.39 -3.69 -18.39
CA ARG A 543 -49.82 -3.55 -19.74
C ARG A 543 -49.22 -4.84 -20.33
N GLN A 544 -49.13 -5.93 -19.56
CA GLN A 544 -48.64 -7.23 -20.03
C GLN A 544 -49.73 -8.29 -20.21
N VAL A 545 -51.00 -7.98 -19.88
CA VAL A 545 -52.11 -8.96 -19.90
C VAL A 545 -53.12 -8.70 -21.02
N ASN A 546 -53.32 -7.45 -21.48
CA ASN A 546 -54.24 -7.13 -22.57
C ASN A 546 -53.49 -6.79 -23.86
N GLY A 547 -53.29 -7.79 -24.73
CA GLY A 547 -52.51 -7.66 -25.97
C GLY A 547 -53.05 -8.42 -27.19
N GLU A 548 -54.31 -8.88 -27.14
CA GLU A 548 -55.05 -9.62 -28.17
C GLU A 548 -56.56 -9.43 -27.86
N VAL A 549 -57.55 -9.44 -28.77
CA VAL A 549 -57.65 -9.72 -30.22
C VAL A 549 -58.73 -8.78 -30.81
N GLU A 550 -58.78 -8.53 -32.13
CA GLU A 550 -59.94 -8.86 -33.02
C GLU A 550 -59.78 -8.35 -34.47
N LEU A 551 -60.45 -9.04 -35.40
CA LEU A 551 -60.45 -8.81 -36.86
C LEU A 551 -61.74 -8.06 -37.28
N PRO A 552 -61.90 -7.65 -38.55
CA PRO A 552 -62.60 -8.59 -39.46
C PRO A 552 -62.24 -8.52 -40.97
N ASP A 553 -62.56 -9.64 -41.62
CA ASP A 553 -63.21 -9.78 -42.94
C ASP A 553 -62.46 -9.98 -44.28
N ARG A 554 -63.04 -10.91 -45.06
CA ARG A 554 -63.08 -11.09 -46.52
C ARG A 554 -61.91 -11.65 -47.39
N ASP A 555 -62.01 -12.97 -47.59
CA ASP A 555 -62.42 -13.65 -48.86
C ASP A 555 -61.43 -13.87 -50.06
N ARG A 556 -61.44 -15.12 -50.57
CA ARG A 556 -60.81 -15.68 -51.81
C ARG A 556 -59.26 -15.76 -51.88
N GLY A 557 -58.65 -16.85 -52.37
CA GLY A 557 -59.14 -18.19 -52.75
C GLY A 557 -58.17 -18.99 -53.66
N ALA A 558 -58.29 -20.34 -53.67
CA ALA A 558 -57.58 -21.32 -54.54
C ALA A 558 -56.05 -21.47 -54.29
N GLU A 559 -55.35 -22.59 -54.59
CA GLU A 559 -55.74 -23.95 -55.03
C GLU A 559 -54.64 -25.02 -54.70
N ALA A 560 -55.02 -26.31 -54.74
CA ALA A 560 -54.23 -27.51 -55.06
C ALA A 560 -52.92 -27.93 -54.32
N THR A 561 -52.75 -29.26 -54.19
CA THR A 561 -51.52 -30.06 -53.90
C THR A 561 -51.59 -31.35 -54.79
N PRO A 562 -50.65 -32.34 -54.81
CA PRO A 562 -49.26 -32.50 -54.31
C PRO A 562 -48.27 -33.16 -55.36
N SER A 563 -47.13 -33.73 -54.91
CA SER A 563 -46.23 -34.74 -55.58
C SER A 563 -45.05 -34.23 -56.44
N GLY A 564 -43.85 -34.86 -56.53
CA GLY A 564 -43.26 -36.03 -55.82
C GLY A 564 -41.95 -36.60 -56.47
N LYS A 565 -41.37 -37.70 -55.89
CA LYS A 565 -40.16 -38.52 -56.30
C LYS A 565 -38.76 -37.91 -55.99
N GLN A 566 -37.67 -38.55 -55.50
CA GLN A 566 -37.17 -39.93 -55.16
C GLN A 566 -35.97 -40.42 -56.04
N ILE A 567 -35.03 -41.22 -55.46
CA ILE A 567 -33.94 -42.06 -56.07
C ILE A 567 -32.54 -41.37 -56.25
N SER A 568 -31.34 -41.98 -56.05
CA SER A 568 -30.81 -43.03 -55.11
C SER A 568 -29.26 -43.21 -55.22
N SER A 569 -28.65 -44.03 -54.34
CA SER A 569 -27.33 -44.74 -54.46
C SER A 569 -25.99 -43.95 -54.35
N LEU A 570 -24.80 -44.58 -54.29
CA LEU A 570 -24.16 -45.54 -53.34
C LEU A 570 -22.68 -45.81 -53.81
N ILE A 571 -21.81 -46.38 -52.94
CA ILE A 571 -20.46 -47.02 -53.20
C ILE A 571 -19.19 -46.25 -52.68
N LYS A 572 -18.11 -47.02 -52.48
CA LYS A 572 -16.82 -46.86 -51.72
C LYS A 572 -15.70 -47.61 -52.54
N PRO A 573 -14.46 -47.94 -52.09
CA PRO A 573 -13.56 -47.50 -50.99
C PRO A 573 -12.06 -47.34 -51.46
N ASP A 574 -11.08 -47.56 -50.55
CA ASP A 574 -9.71 -48.13 -50.76
C ASP A 574 -8.54 -47.29 -51.35
N SER A 575 -7.24 -47.55 -51.06
CA SER A 575 -6.55 -48.25 -49.94
C SER A 575 -4.99 -48.07 -49.95
N ALA A 576 -4.30 -48.39 -48.84
CA ALA A 576 -2.82 -48.61 -48.65
C ALA A 576 -1.84 -47.43 -48.93
N GLY A 577 -0.63 -47.33 -48.35
CA GLY A 577 0.17 -48.10 -47.35
C GLY A 577 1.62 -47.50 -47.27
N SER A 578 2.61 -47.93 -46.47
CA SER A 578 2.70 -48.85 -45.30
C SER A 578 4.18 -48.92 -44.78
N ASN A 579 4.40 -49.29 -43.50
CA ASN A 579 5.67 -49.78 -42.87
C ASN A 579 6.79 -48.75 -42.54
N SER A 580 7.72 -48.94 -41.58
CA SER A 580 8.02 -50.04 -40.61
C SER A 580 8.59 -49.50 -39.27
N ILE A 581 7.96 -49.72 -38.10
CA ILE A 581 8.20 -50.79 -37.08
C ILE A 581 9.15 -50.39 -35.90
N PRO A 582 8.64 -50.34 -34.64
CA PRO A 582 9.42 -50.05 -33.41
C PRO A 582 9.71 -51.30 -32.55
N PRO A 583 10.57 -51.18 -31.53
CA PRO A 583 10.12 -51.33 -30.13
C PRO A 583 10.74 -50.30 -29.16
N GLY A 584 10.29 -50.13 -27.91
CA GLY A 584 9.09 -50.68 -27.26
C GLY A 584 9.05 -50.39 -25.74
N GLY A 585 7.86 -50.14 -25.18
CA GLY A 585 7.63 -49.92 -23.75
C GLY A 585 6.13 -49.80 -23.42
N VAL A 586 5.59 -50.75 -22.66
CA VAL A 586 4.12 -50.98 -22.57
C VAL A 586 3.51 -50.34 -21.32
N ARG A 587 2.34 -49.70 -21.48
CA ARG A 587 1.35 -49.47 -20.42
C ARG A 587 -0.03 -49.98 -20.87
N LEU A 588 -0.88 -50.30 -19.90
CA LEU A 588 -2.08 -51.15 -20.08
C LEU A 588 -3.28 -50.40 -20.66
N HIS A 589 -4.17 -51.16 -21.31
CA HIS A 589 -5.35 -50.67 -22.02
C HIS A 589 -6.52 -50.35 -21.07
N HIS A 590 -7.26 -49.30 -21.40
CA HIS A 590 -8.35 -48.69 -20.62
C HIS A 590 -9.68 -49.49 -20.66
N ARG A 591 -9.65 -50.79 -20.30
CA ARG A 591 -10.85 -51.60 -20.01
C ARG A 591 -10.53 -52.62 -18.92
N ALA A 592 -11.11 -52.46 -17.72
CA ALA A 592 -11.10 -53.50 -16.71
C ALA A 592 -12.04 -54.64 -17.12
N VAL A 593 -11.49 -55.81 -17.43
CA VAL A 593 -12.24 -57.05 -17.61
C VAL A 593 -11.86 -57.98 -16.44
N VAL A 594 -12.78 -58.15 -15.49
CA VAL A 594 -12.58 -59.08 -14.38
C VAL A 594 -12.84 -60.50 -14.87
N VAL A 595 -11.77 -61.17 -15.31
CA VAL A 595 -11.79 -62.63 -15.51
C VAL A 595 -11.50 -63.28 -14.16
N ALA A 596 -12.50 -63.90 -13.56
CA ALA A 596 -12.31 -64.71 -12.36
C ALA A 596 -11.74 -66.08 -12.75
N ALA A 597 -10.53 -66.36 -12.31
CA ALA A 597 -9.89 -67.68 -12.28
C ALA A 597 -9.21 -67.79 -10.91
N GLU A 598 -9.34 -68.86 -10.12
CA GLU A 598 -10.03 -70.16 -10.32
C GLU A 598 -11.03 -70.40 -9.15
N THR A 599 -11.71 -71.54 -8.93
CA THR A 599 -11.53 -72.91 -9.44
C THR A 599 -12.86 -73.69 -9.47
N GLY A 600 -13.12 -74.40 -10.58
CA GLY A 600 -14.10 -75.50 -10.65
C GLY A 600 -15.42 -75.19 -11.36
N GLY A 601 -15.61 -75.75 -12.56
CA GLY A 601 -16.88 -75.70 -13.32
C GLY A 601 -16.67 -75.36 -14.80
N ALA A 602 -17.46 -75.95 -15.69
CA ALA A 602 -17.27 -75.85 -17.14
C ALA A 602 -18.48 -75.25 -17.89
N LEU A 603 -18.17 -74.56 -18.99
CA LEU A 603 -19.06 -74.10 -20.08
C LEU A 603 -20.07 -72.97 -19.80
N GLY A 604 -20.28 -72.14 -20.83
CA GLY A 604 -21.58 -71.52 -21.12
C GLY A 604 -21.77 -70.07 -20.68
N GLY A 605 -20.99 -69.14 -21.23
CA GLY A 605 -21.11 -67.72 -20.89
C GLY A 605 -22.44 -67.06 -21.31
N MET A 606 -22.92 -66.13 -20.49
CA MET A 606 -23.89 -65.10 -20.88
C MET A 606 -23.30 -63.73 -20.53
N VAL A 607 -22.75 -63.02 -21.51
CA VAL A 607 -22.18 -61.69 -21.30
C VAL A 607 -23.30 -60.66 -21.27
N ARG A 608 -23.45 -59.93 -20.16
CA ARG A 608 -24.18 -58.67 -20.11
C ARG A 608 -23.22 -57.52 -19.85
N GLN A 609 -23.47 -56.42 -20.53
CA GLN A 609 -22.64 -55.23 -20.53
C GLN A 609 -23.48 -54.10 -19.89
N LEU A 610 -23.02 -53.59 -18.76
CA LEU A 610 -23.68 -52.56 -17.94
C LEU A 610 -22.73 -51.37 -17.75
N SER A 611 -23.27 -50.17 -17.51
CA SER A 611 -22.45 -49.00 -17.18
C SER A 611 -22.03 -48.99 -15.69
N ILE A 612 -21.04 -48.17 -15.34
CA ILE A 612 -20.55 -48.06 -13.96
C ILE A 612 -21.65 -47.54 -13.01
N ASP A 613 -22.55 -46.69 -13.52
CA ASP A 613 -23.71 -46.13 -12.82
C ASP A 613 -24.76 -47.20 -12.49
N GLN A 614 -24.83 -48.29 -13.25
CA GLN A 614 -25.67 -49.43 -12.90
C GLN A 614 -25.07 -50.25 -11.77
N PHE A 615 -23.73 -50.34 -11.68
CA PHE A 615 -23.04 -51.11 -10.64
C PHE A 615 -23.25 -50.52 -9.23
N GLU A 616 -23.20 -49.19 -9.08
CA GLU A 616 -23.52 -48.52 -7.79
C GLU A 616 -24.99 -48.70 -7.37
N ASN A 617 -25.89 -48.88 -8.34
CA ASN A 617 -27.32 -49.09 -8.09
C ASN A 617 -27.67 -50.57 -7.83
N GLU A 618 -26.90 -51.53 -8.37
CA GLU A 618 -26.98 -52.93 -7.96
C GLU A 618 -26.31 -53.17 -6.59
N GLY A 619 -25.21 -52.49 -6.27
CA GLY A 619 -24.59 -52.52 -4.94
C GLY A 619 -25.56 -52.13 -3.82
N ARG A 620 -26.42 -51.13 -4.06
CA ARG A 620 -27.51 -50.75 -3.13
C ARG A 620 -28.60 -51.81 -2.93
N ARG A 621 -28.62 -52.89 -3.72
CA ARG A 621 -29.59 -54.00 -3.59
C ARG A 621 -29.01 -55.23 -2.88
N VAL A 622 -27.72 -55.26 -2.57
CA VAL A 622 -27.04 -56.40 -1.93
C VAL A 622 -26.63 -56.04 -0.49
N SER A 623 -27.61 -55.92 0.40
CA SER A 623 -27.35 -55.76 1.84
C SER A 623 -28.45 -56.37 2.73
N TYR A 624 -28.50 -57.70 2.76
CA TYR A 624 -29.15 -58.47 3.83
C TYR A 624 -28.07 -59.16 4.65
N GLY A 625 -27.53 -58.44 5.64
CA GLY A 625 -26.55 -58.92 6.63
C GLY A 625 -27.00 -58.56 8.05
N THR A 626 -26.47 -59.26 9.07
CA THR A 626 -27.01 -59.19 10.43
C THR A 626 -26.80 -57.84 11.13
N PRO A 627 -27.69 -57.44 12.07
CA PRO A 627 -27.78 -56.06 12.56
C PRO A 627 -26.49 -55.50 13.18
N GLU A 628 -25.74 -56.35 13.88
CA GLU A 628 -24.52 -55.98 14.60
C GLU A 628 -23.39 -55.61 13.62
N SER A 629 -23.23 -56.38 12.54
CA SER A 629 -22.28 -56.07 11.47
C SER A 629 -22.62 -54.74 10.79
N THR A 630 -23.90 -54.45 10.54
CA THR A 630 -24.30 -53.15 9.96
C THR A 630 -23.98 -51.96 10.86
N THR A 631 -23.83 -52.15 12.18
CA THR A 631 -23.49 -51.09 13.12
C THR A 631 -21.97 -50.83 13.16
N ALA A 632 -21.16 -51.88 13.06
CA ALA A 632 -19.71 -51.74 12.90
C ALA A 632 -19.33 -51.18 11.52
N ALA A 633 -19.99 -51.66 10.46
CA ALA A 633 -19.81 -51.15 9.10
C ALA A 633 -20.23 -49.68 8.97
N ARG A 634 -21.38 -49.28 9.58
CA ARG A 634 -21.74 -47.85 9.69
C ARG A 634 -20.70 -47.05 10.45
N LYS A 635 -20.26 -47.49 11.64
CA LYS A 635 -19.22 -46.75 12.39
C LYS A 635 -17.86 -46.64 11.68
N LEU A 636 -17.55 -47.50 10.70
CA LEU A 636 -16.39 -47.35 9.83
C LEU A 636 -16.69 -46.43 8.63
N LEU A 637 -17.84 -46.58 7.97
CA LEU A 637 -18.26 -45.72 6.86
C LEU A 637 -18.51 -44.27 7.30
N ASP A 638 -19.18 -44.04 8.43
CA ASP A 638 -19.39 -42.72 9.05
C ASP A 638 -18.05 -42.05 9.45
N ARG A 639 -16.99 -42.85 9.68
CA ARG A 639 -15.62 -42.36 9.91
C ARG A 639 -14.85 -42.07 8.62
N GLN A 640 -15.19 -42.75 7.51
CA GLN A 640 -14.50 -42.63 6.23
C GLN A 640 -15.21 -41.68 5.24
N MET A 641 -16.51 -41.40 5.47
CA MET A 641 -17.39 -40.59 4.62
C MET A 641 -18.17 -39.56 5.47
N SER A 642 -17.44 -38.65 6.12
CA SER A 642 -18.06 -37.37 6.49
C SER A 642 -18.46 -36.63 5.21
N ILE A 643 -19.75 -36.37 5.05
CA ILE A 643 -20.28 -35.41 4.06
C ILE A 643 -19.87 -33.96 4.40
N ASN A 644 -19.39 -33.75 5.63
CA ASN A 644 -19.02 -32.45 6.19
C ASN A 644 -17.48 -32.34 6.33
N SER A 645 -16.76 -32.23 5.20
CA SER A 645 -15.44 -31.59 5.18
C SER A 645 -15.58 -30.23 4.49
N VAL A 646 -14.93 -29.18 5.01
CA VAL A 646 -15.02 -27.84 4.42
C VAL A 646 -14.60 -27.82 2.94
N PRO A 647 -13.54 -28.52 2.49
CA PRO A 647 -13.21 -28.61 1.07
C PRO A 647 -14.37 -29.12 0.20
N LYS A 648 -15.06 -30.20 0.61
CA LYS A 648 -16.21 -30.74 -0.12
C LYS A 648 -17.42 -29.80 -0.10
N LYS A 649 -17.68 -29.15 1.04
CA LYS A 649 -18.69 -28.07 1.15
C LYS A 649 -18.40 -26.98 0.13
N VAL A 650 -17.15 -26.52 0.03
CA VAL A 650 -16.72 -25.45 -0.87
C VAL A 650 -16.82 -25.87 -2.33
N VAL A 651 -16.27 -27.02 -2.72
CA VAL A 651 -16.35 -27.52 -4.11
C VAL A 651 -17.82 -27.66 -4.54
N ALA A 652 -18.67 -28.27 -3.72
CA ALA A 652 -20.10 -28.41 -4.02
C ALA A 652 -20.87 -27.08 -4.05
N HIS A 653 -20.40 -26.04 -3.35
CA HIS A 653 -21.04 -24.73 -3.35
C HIS A 653 -20.56 -23.81 -4.48
N LEU A 654 -19.28 -23.83 -4.82
CA LEU A 654 -18.62 -22.89 -5.72
C LEU A 654 -18.32 -23.44 -7.12
N LEU A 655 -17.93 -24.72 -7.27
CA LEU A 655 -17.53 -25.29 -8.57
C LEU A 655 -18.75 -25.56 -9.47
N LYS A 656 -19.29 -24.49 -10.07
CA LYS A 656 -20.53 -24.53 -10.87
C LYS A 656 -20.36 -23.75 -12.18
N PRO A 657 -19.58 -24.27 -13.17
CA PRO A 657 -19.23 -23.51 -14.37
C PRO A 657 -20.43 -22.90 -15.11
N ARG A 658 -21.50 -23.67 -15.35
CA ARG A 658 -22.77 -23.22 -15.96
C ARG A 658 -23.82 -22.64 -15.01
N GLY A 659 -23.55 -22.67 -13.70
CA GLY A 659 -24.59 -22.53 -12.67
C GLY A 659 -24.29 -21.52 -11.55
N TRP A 660 -23.06 -21.01 -11.48
CA TRP A 660 -22.70 -20.00 -10.49
C TRP A 660 -23.36 -18.65 -10.79
N LYS A 661 -23.81 -17.97 -9.74
CA LYS A 661 -24.33 -16.60 -9.78
C LYS A 661 -23.89 -15.90 -8.49
N PRO A 662 -23.53 -14.59 -8.54
CA PRO A 662 -23.13 -13.86 -7.35
C PRO A 662 -24.26 -13.80 -6.31
N PRO A 663 -23.99 -13.96 -5.00
CA PRO A 663 -25.02 -13.86 -3.96
C PRO A 663 -25.65 -12.46 -3.92
N VAL A 664 -26.99 -12.38 -3.94
CA VAL A 664 -27.75 -11.11 -4.01
C VAL A 664 -27.44 -10.13 -2.87
N ARG A 665 -27.01 -10.63 -1.71
CA ARG A 665 -26.60 -9.83 -0.54
C ARG A 665 -25.08 -9.81 -0.31
N ARG A 666 -24.28 -10.30 -1.26
CA ARG A 666 -22.82 -10.56 -1.16
C ARG A 666 -22.36 -11.45 0.02
N GLN A 667 -23.23 -11.85 0.95
CA GLN A 667 -22.88 -12.71 2.08
C GLN A 667 -22.12 -13.98 1.65
N PHE A 668 -20.96 -14.22 2.28
CA PHE A 668 -20.17 -15.43 2.06
C PHE A 668 -20.75 -16.63 2.84
N PHE A 669 -20.56 -17.85 2.34
CA PHE A 669 -21.24 -19.06 2.83
C PHE A 669 -20.41 -19.92 3.82
N LEU A 670 -19.18 -19.49 4.10
CA LEU A 670 -18.35 -20.01 5.19
C LEU A 670 -18.26 -18.99 6.33
N ASP A 671 -18.14 -19.47 7.56
CA ASP A 671 -17.68 -18.64 8.69
C ASP A 671 -16.14 -18.66 8.82
N CYS A 672 -15.60 -17.82 9.72
CA CYS A 672 -14.16 -17.64 9.88
C CYS A 672 -13.44 -18.92 10.35
N ASN A 673 -14.12 -19.80 11.10
CA ASN A 673 -13.56 -21.07 11.58
C ASN A 673 -13.52 -22.09 10.45
N GLU A 674 -14.54 -22.14 9.59
CA GLU A 674 -14.51 -23.00 8.40
C GLU A 674 -13.39 -22.59 7.42
N ILE A 675 -13.18 -21.27 7.23
CA ILE A 675 -12.03 -20.78 6.45
C ILE A 675 -10.70 -21.13 7.14
N ALA A 676 -10.65 -21.13 8.47
CA ALA A 676 -9.48 -21.58 9.22
C ALA A 676 -9.19 -23.07 9.00
N ASP A 677 -10.19 -23.94 9.14
CA ASP A 677 -10.07 -25.39 8.89
C ASP A 677 -9.61 -25.70 7.46
N LEU A 678 -10.10 -24.92 6.48
CA LEU A 678 -9.68 -24.99 5.09
C LEU A 678 -8.21 -24.57 4.92
N CYS A 679 -7.81 -23.43 5.48
CA CYS A 679 -6.42 -22.97 5.47
C CYS A 679 -5.50 -23.98 6.17
N ASP A 680 -5.84 -24.43 7.38
CA ASP A 680 -5.11 -25.45 8.15
C ASP A 680 -4.94 -26.76 7.38
N SER A 681 -5.91 -27.13 6.54
CA SER A 681 -5.83 -28.34 5.70
C SER A 681 -4.92 -28.16 4.49
N ALA A 682 -4.96 -26.99 3.84
CA ALA A 682 -4.09 -26.69 2.70
C ALA A 682 -2.64 -26.37 3.13
N GLU A 683 -2.44 -25.69 4.26
CA GLU A 683 -1.13 -25.31 4.80
C GLU A 683 -0.25 -26.54 5.10
N ARG A 684 -0.84 -27.62 5.64
CA ARG A 684 -0.14 -28.91 5.85
C ARG A 684 0.41 -29.48 4.54
N ILE A 685 -0.29 -29.28 3.41
CA ILE A 685 0.16 -29.73 2.10
C ILE A 685 1.31 -28.83 1.63
N PHE A 686 1.10 -27.52 1.58
CA PHE A 686 2.11 -26.55 1.13
C PHE A 686 3.41 -26.59 1.95
N SER A 687 3.34 -26.86 3.26
CA SER A 687 4.51 -27.05 4.14
C SER A 687 5.33 -28.31 3.84
N SER A 688 4.77 -29.26 3.10
CA SER A 688 5.42 -30.52 2.69
C SER A 688 5.89 -30.51 1.23
N GLU A 689 5.38 -29.59 0.41
CA GLU A 689 5.80 -29.40 -0.97
C GLU A 689 7.16 -28.65 -1.04
N PRO A 690 7.99 -28.88 -2.08
CA PRO A 690 9.21 -28.11 -2.32
C PRO A 690 8.92 -26.68 -2.79
N SER A 691 9.91 -25.77 -2.66
CA SER A 691 9.75 -24.36 -3.07
C SER A 691 9.72 -24.18 -4.60
N VAL A 692 10.22 -25.16 -5.36
CA VAL A 692 9.96 -25.33 -6.80
C VAL A 692 9.23 -26.66 -7.01
N LEU A 693 8.00 -26.62 -7.52
CA LEU A 693 7.20 -27.81 -7.80
C LEU A 693 7.72 -28.54 -9.04
N GLN A 694 7.86 -29.87 -8.99
CA GLN A 694 8.34 -30.68 -10.12
C GLN A 694 7.13 -31.36 -10.81
N LEU A 695 6.71 -30.82 -11.96
CA LEU A 695 5.42 -31.11 -12.61
C LEU A 695 5.58 -31.81 -13.97
N ARG A 696 4.48 -32.35 -14.51
CA ARG A 696 4.46 -33.13 -15.76
C ARG A 696 3.36 -32.63 -16.71
N ALA A 697 3.44 -33.07 -17.96
CA ALA A 697 2.40 -32.86 -18.96
C ALA A 697 1.45 -34.08 -19.07
N PRO A 698 0.17 -33.90 -19.45
CA PRO A 698 -0.49 -32.63 -19.80
C PRO A 698 -0.95 -31.83 -18.55
N ILE A 699 -0.85 -30.51 -18.64
CA ILE A 699 -1.18 -29.59 -17.56
C ILE A 699 -1.81 -28.30 -18.13
N LYS A 700 -2.86 -27.78 -17.47
CA LYS A 700 -3.42 -26.45 -17.74
C LYS A 700 -2.71 -25.42 -16.87
N ILE A 701 -2.44 -24.24 -17.42
CA ILE A 701 -1.77 -23.15 -16.70
C ILE A 701 -2.72 -21.95 -16.69
N PHE A 702 -2.93 -21.37 -15.51
CA PHE A 702 -3.80 -20.22 -15.27
C PHE A 702 -2.97 -19.08 -14.68
N GLY A 703 -3.00 -17.91 -15.34
CA GLY A 703 -2.44 -16.67 -14.79
C GLY A 703 -3.36 -16.00 -13.77
N ASP A 704 -3.07 -14.73 -13.49
CA ASP A 704 -3.73 -13.85 -12.52
C ASP A 704 -5.26 -13.96 -12.54
N LEU A 705 -5.86 -14.11 -11.36
CA LEU A 705 -7.30 -14.32 -11.21
C LEU A 705 -8.02 -13.17 -10.47
N HIS A 706 -7.36 -12.45 -9.58
CA HIS A 706 -7.83 -11.20 -8.96
C HIS A 706 -9.31 -11.19 -8.56
N GLY A 707 -9.79 -12.19 -7.82
CA GLY A 707 -11.20 -12.27 -7.42
C GLY A 707 -12.22 -12.25 -8.58
N GLN A 708 -11.82 -12.46 -9.83
CA GLN A 708 -12.67 -12.58 -11.02
C GLN A 708 -13.29 -13.98 -11.11
N PHE A 709 -13.94 -14.41 -10.03
CA PHE A 709 -14.48 -15.77 -9.89
C PHE A 709 -15.40 -16.19 -11.05
N GLY A 710 -16.20 -15.25 -11.59
CA GLY A 710 -17.06 -15.49 -12.74
C GLY A 710 -16.30 -15.87 -14.02
N ASP A 711 -15.09 -15.37 -14.21
CA ASP A 711 -14.23 -15.70 -15.35
C ASP A 711 -13.52 -17.05 -15.15
N LEU A 712 -13.10 -17.36 -13.92
CA LEU A 712 -12.64 -18.71 -13.57
C LEU A 712 -13.73 -19.77 -13.85
N MET A 713 -15.00 -19.48 -13.54
CA MET A 713 -16.12 -20.37 -13.87
C MET A 713 -16.37 -20.51 -15.38
N ARG A 714 -16.17 -19.44 -16.17
CA ARG A 714 -16.23 -19.50 -17.64
C ARG A 714 -15.12 -20.37 -18.21
N LEU A 715 -13.88 -20.21 -17.73
CA LEU A 715 -12.74 -21.04 -18.16
C LEU A 715 -12.96 -22.52 -17.85
N PHE A 716 -13.51 -22.85 -16.69
CA PHE A 716 -13.88 -24.21 -16.32
C PHE A 716 -15.09 -24.78 -17.10
N ASP A 717 -15.91 -23.93 -17.76
CA ASP A 717 -16.99 -24.39 -18.63
C ASP A 717 -16.49 -24.70 -20.03
N GLU A 718 -15.73 -23.76 -20.61
CA GLU A 718 -15.21 -23.84 -21.98
C GLU A 718 -14.11 -24.91 -22.11
N TYR A 719 -13.17 -24.95 -21.16
CA TYR A 719 -12.00 -25.82 -21.21
C TYR A 719 -12.08 -27.02 -20.25
N GLY A 720 -13.20 -27.22 -19.56
CA GLY A 720 -13.40 -28.31 -18.60
C GLY A 720 -12.90 -28.01 -17.18
N ALA A 721 -13.60 -28.59 -16.20
CA ALA A 721 -13.46 -28.26 -14.78
C ALA A 721 -12.73 -29.36 -13.96
N PRO A 722 -11.99 -28.97 -12.90
CA PRO A 722 -11.27 -29.90 -12.02
C PRO A 722 -12.22 -30.75 -11.17
N SER A 723 -12.70 -31.86 -11.74
CA SER A 723 -13.65 -32.80 -11.12
C SER A 723 -13.55 -34.19 -11.75
N THR A 724 -13.99 -35.23 -11.03
CA THR A 724 -13.96 -36.63 -11.50
C THR A 724 -14.84 -36.92 -12.73
N ALA A 725 -15.81 -36.06 -13.05
CA ALA A 725 -16.59 -36.09 -14.28
C ALA A 725 -16.06 -35.12 -15.36
N GLY A 726 -15.07 -34.30 -15.02
CA GLY A 726 -14.24 -33.52 -15.94
C GLY A 726 -12.96 -34.28 -16.29
N ASP A 727 -11.83 -33.58 -16.30
CA ASP A 727 -10.56 -34.07 -16.85
C ASP A 727 -9.40 -34.20 -15.85
N ILE A 728 -9.62 -33.92 -14.55
CA ILE A 728 -8.57 -34.01 -13.51
C ILE A 728 -7.99 -35.41 -13.30
N ALA A 729 -8.64 -36.44 -13.85
CA ALA A 729 -8.10 -37.81 -13.91
C ALA A 729 -6.98 -37.98 -14.96
N TYR A 730 -6.77 -36.98 -15.82
CA TYR A 730 -5.87 -37.05 -16.98
C TYR A 730 -4.99 -35.80 -17.17
N ILE A 731 -5.41 -34.65 -16.65
CA ILE A 731 -4.78 -33.34 -16.86
C ILE A 731 -4.59 -32.64 -15.51
N ASP A 732 -3.35 -32.22 -15.22
CA ASP A 732 -3.02 -31.46 -14.02
C ASP A 732 -3.37 -29.96 -14.20
N TYR A 733 -3.41 -29.20 -13.11
CA TYR A 733 -3.80 -27.79 -13.05
C TYR A 733 -2.76 -26.98 -12.28
N LEU A 734 -2.14 -25.98 -12.90
CA LEU A 734 -1.23 -25.02 -12.28
C LEU A 734 -1.82 -23.62 -12.31
N PHE A 735 -1.84 -22.94 -11.16
CA PHE A 735 -2.21 -21.53 -11.04
C PHE A 735 -0.99 -20.71 -10.60
N LEU A 736 -0.79 -19.54 -11.22
CA LEU A 736 0.46 -18.76 -11.17
C LEU A 736 0.48 -17.61 -10.14
N GLY A 737 -0.41 -17.61 -9.14
CA GLY A 737 -0.55 -16.51 -8.18
C GLY A 737 -1.63 -15.49 -8.55
N ASP A 738 -1.63 -14.36 -7.85
CA ASP A 738 -2.58 -13.25 -7.98
C ASP A 738 -4.04 -13.72 -7.88
N TYR A 739 -4.37 -14.41 -6.79
CA TYR A 739 -5.67 -15.04 -6.55
C TYR A 739 -6.76 -14.06 -6.09
N VAL A 740 -6.35 -13.04 -5.35
CA VAL A 740 -7.22 -12.14 -4.56
C VAL A 740 -7.14 -10.70 -5.05
N ASP A 741 -8.04 -9.86 -4.52
CA ASP A 741 -8.11 -8.41 -4.71
C ASP A 741 -8.36 -7.92 -6.16
N ARG A 742 -8.56 -6.60 -6.33
CA ARG A 742 -9.10 -5.89 -7.52
C ARG A 742 -10.52 -6.31 -7.95
N GLY A 743 -10.80 -7.60 -8.08
CA GLY A 743 -12.13 -8.13 -8.36
C GLY A 743 -13.00 -8.27 -7.11
N GLN A 744 -14.25 -8.67 -7.32
CA GLN A 744 -15.31 -8.57 -6.30
C GLN A 744 -15.52 -9.83 -5.45
N HIS A 745 -14.83 -10.93 -5.77
CA HIS A 745 -15.08 -12.28 -5.25
C HIS A 745 -13.77 -13.02 -4.87
N SER A 746 -12.88 -12.33 -4.17
CA SER A 746 -11.59 -12.88 -3.71
C SER A 746 -11.80 -14.08 -2.77
N LEU A 747 -12.77 -13.99 -1.86
CA LEU A 747 -13.10 -15.07 -0.92
C LEU A 747 -13.58 -16.32 -1.65
N GLU A 748 -14.44 -16.18 -2.67
CA GLU A 748 -14.86 -17.28 -3.53
C GLU A 748 -13.67 -17.89 -4.29
N THR A 749 -12.80 -17.07 -4.90
CA THR A 749 -11.62 -17.56 -5.65
C THR A 749 -10.67 -18.35 -4.76
N ILE A 750 -10.15 -17.75 -3.67
CA ILE A 750 -9.13 -18.44 -2.88
C ILE A 750 -9.70 -19.66 -2.15
N SER A 751 -10.94 -19.59 -1.66
CA SER A 751 -11.56 -20.74 -1.00
C SER A 751 -11.72 -21.92 -1.97
N LEU A 752 -12.16 -21.68 -3.22
CA LEU A 752 -12.26 -22.76 -4.20
C LEU A 752 -10.89 -23.37 -4.53
N LEU A 753 -9.85 -22.56 -4.75
CA LEU A 753 -8.52 -23.06 -5.10
C LEU A 753 -7.89 -23.87 -3.95
N LEU A 754 -8.03 -23.40 -2.69
CA LEU A 754 -7.60 -24.16 -1.51
C LEU A 754 -8.39 -25.47 -1.35
N ALA A 755 -9.70 -25.45 -1.59
CA ALA A 755 -10.53 -26.65 -1.53
C ALA A 755 -10.15 -27.68 -2.61
N LEU A 756 -9.89 -27.23 -3.83
CA LEU A 756 -9.39 -28.06 -4.93
C LEU A 756 -7.99 -28.62 -4.62
N LYS A 757 -7.09 -27.84 -4.00
CA LYS A 757 -5.78 -28.31 -3.56
C LYS A 757 -5.87 -29.39 -2.47
N VAL A 758 -6.84 -29.30 -1.56
CA VAL A 758 -7.03 -30.31 -0.49
C VAL A 758 -7.68 -31.60 -1.01
N GLU A 759 -8.63 -31.51 -1.94
CA GLU A 759 -9.27 -32.71 -2.52
C GLU A 759 -8.41 -33.39 -3.60
N TYR A 760 -7.56 -32.63 -4.32
CA TYR A 760 -6.72 -33.13 -5.42
C TYR A 760 -5.23 -32.69 -5.29
N PRO A 761 -4.54 -33.03 -4.19
CA PRO A 761 -3.22 -32.47 -3.85
C PRO A 761 -2.11 -32.76 -4.87
N ASN A 762 -2.24 -33.85 -5.63
CA ASN A 762 -1.26 -34.29 -6.63
C ASN A 762 -1.54 -33.79 -8.06
N ASN A 763 -2.67 -33.12 -8.28
CA ASN A 763 -3.13 -32.68 -9.60
C ASN A 763 -3.47 -31.18 -9.66
N VAL A 764 -3.63 -30.52 -8.51
CA VAL A 764 -3.84 -29.08 -8.39
C VAL A 764 -2.61 -28.46 -7.72
N HIS A 765 -2.06 -27.45 -8.36
CA HIS A 765 -0.81 -26.80 -7.98
C HIS A 765 -1.00 -25.28 -7.96
N LEU A 766 -0.60 -24.64 -6.87
CA LEU A 766 -0.60 -23.20 -6.71
C LEU A 766 0.84 -22.77 -6.44
N ILE A 767 1.30 -21.71 -7.10
CA ILE A 767 2.48 -20.96 -6.68
C ILE A 767 2.06 -19.58 -6.13
N ARG A 768 3.01 -18.79 -5.64
CA ARG A 768 2.79 -17.46 -5.05
C ARG A 768 2.97 -16.35 -6.09
N GLY A 769 2.07 -15.36 -6.13
CA GLY A 769 2.24 -14.07 -6.79
C GLY A 769 2.51 -12.92 -5.81
N ASN A 770 2.64 -11.69 -6.30
CA ASN A 770 2.87 -10.54 -5.41
C ASN A 770 1.60 -10.08 -4.68
N HIS A 771 0.41 -10.35 -5.21
CA HIS A 771 -0.83 -10.08 -4.46
C HIS A 771 -1.08 -11.12 -3.35
N GLU A 772 -0.29 -12.18 -3.25
CA GLU A 772 -0.19 -13.01 -2.04
C GLU A 772 0.73 -12.40 -0.95
N ALA A 773 1.05 -11.10 -1.04
CA ALA A 773 1.62 -10.30 0.04
C ALA A 773 0.55 -9.45 0.74
N ALA A 774 0.63 -9.35 2.07
CA ALA A 774 -0.46 -8.82 2.90
C ALA A 774 -0.70 -7.32 2.73
N ASP A 775 0.36 -6.53 2.64
CA ASP A 775 0.32 -5.09 2.33
C ASP A 775 -0.36 -4.83 0.97
N ILE A 776 -0.03 -5.64 -0.04
CA ILE A 776 -0.58 -5.53 -1.39
C ILE A 776 -2.08 -5.88 -1.42
N ASN A 777 -2.49 -7.03 -0.87
CA ASN A 777 -3.91 -7.40 -0.88
C ASN A 777 -4.78 -6.65 0.14
N ALA A 778 -4.18 -6.04 1.17
CA ALA A 778 -4.87 -5.03 1.97
C ALA A 778 -5.20 -3.78 1.15
N LEU A 779 -4.22 -3.27 0.39
CA LEU A 779 -4.36 -2.09 -0.45
C LEU A 779 -5.38 -2.27 -1.58
N PHE A 780 -5.29 -3.37 -2.34
CA PHE A 780 -6.15 -3.60 -3.51
C PHE A 780 -7.53 -4.19 -3.18
N GLY A 781 -7.87 -4.30 -1.89
CA GLY A 781 -9.25 -4.45 -1.41
C GLY A 781 -9.62 -5.78 -0.74
N PHE A 782 -8.76 -6.81 -0.74
CA PHE A 782 -9.11 -8.10 -0.13
C PHE A 782 -9.33 -8.01 1.39
N ARG A 783 -8.56 -7.18 2.11
CA ARG A 783 -8.83 -6.90 3.54
C ARG A 783 -10.21 -6.29 3.75
N ILE A 784 -10.62 -5.38 2.86
CA ILE A 784 -11.94 -4.73 2.90
C ILE A 784 -13.05 -5.72 2.54
N GLU A 785 -12.84 -6.60 1.54
CA GLU A 785 -13.77 -7.68 1.21
C GLU A 785 -14.00 -8.60 2.42
N CYS A 786 -12.94 -9.06 3.10
CA CYS A 786 -13.10 -9.86 4.32
C CYS A 786 -13.92 -9.14 5.41
N ILE A 787 -13.70 -7.84 5.62
CA ILE A 787 -14.46 -7.01 6.58
C ILE A 787 -15.93 -6.83 6.16
N GLU A 788 -16.19 -6.53 4.89
CA GLU A 788 -17.54 -6.37 4.33
C GLU A 788 -18.35 -7.67 4.47
N ARG A 789 -17.72 -8.80 4.13
CA ARG A 789 -18.39 -10.10 3.96
C ARG A 789 -18.56 -10.87 5.27
N MET A 790 -17.73 -10.58 6.29
CA MET A 790 -17.68 -11.33 7.56
C MET A 790 -17.77 -10.45 8.83
N GLY A 791 -17.82 -9.13 8.69
CA GLY A 791 -17.74 -8.17 9.80
C GLY A 791 -16.29 -7.86 10.20
N GLU A 792 -16.09 -6.72 10.86
CA GLU A 792 -14.76 -6.16 11.16
C GLU A 792 -13.80 -7.14 11.86
N ARG A 793 -14.20 -7.67 13.02
CA ARG A 793 -13.37 -8.57 13.84
C ARG A 793 -12.98 -9.84 13.08
N ASP A 794 -13.98 -10.56 12.59
CA ASP A 794 -13.78 -11.91 12.04
C ASP A 794 -13.26 -11.83 10.59
N GLY A 795 -13.53 -10.74 9.87
CA GLY A 795 -12.93 -10.41 8.58
C GLY A 795 -11.44 -10.06 8.68
N ILE A 796 -11.04 -9.20 9.62
CA ILE A 796 -9.62 -8.92 9.90
C ILE A 796 -8.89 -10.21 10.28
N TRP A 797 -9.49 -11.05 11.13
CA TRP A 797 -8.92 -12.32 11.54
C TRP A 797 -8.78 -13.32 10.37
N THR A 798 -9.82 -13.47 9.54
CA THR A 798 -9.80 -14.28 8.32
C THR A 798 -8.68 -13.83 7.37
N TRP A 799 -8.58 -12.53 7.11
CA TRP A 799 -7.55 -11.96 6.25
C TRP A 799 -6.12 -12.24 6.78
N HIS A 800 -5.90 -12.16 8.11
CA HIS A 800 -4.65 -12.60 8.73
C HIS A 800 -4.42 -14.12 8.70
N ARG A 801 -5.47 -14.96 8.72
CA ARG A 801 -5.33 -16.42 8.58
C ARG A 801 -4.90 -16.81 7.18
N ILE A 802 -5.50 -16.21 6.15
CA ILE A 802 -5.19 -16.48 4.74
C ILE A 802 -3.78 -15.99 4.40
N ASN A 803 -3.39 -14.77 4.80
CA ASN A 803 -2.03 -14.28 4.55
C ASN A 803 -0.93 -15.10 5.26
N ARG A 804 -1.23 -15.71 6.41
CA ARG A 804 -0.29 -16.69 7.02
C ARG A 804 -0.11 -17.96 6.19
N LEU A 805 -1.16 -18.43 5.51
CA LEU A 805 -1.06 -19.52 4.55
C LEU A 805 -0.30 -19.11 3.29
N PHE A 806 -0.49 -17.88 2.78
CA PHE A 806 0.21 -17.39 1.60
C PHE A 806 1.74 -17.41 1.74
N ASN A 807 2.26 -17.21 2.95
CA ASN A 807 3.69 -17.33 3.24
C ASN A 807 4.25 -18.76 3.03
N TRP A 808 3.39 -19.78 3.03
CA TRP A 808 3.75 -21.17 2.73
C TRP A 808 3.63 -21.56 1.25
N LEU A 809 3.07 -20.72 0.37
CA LEU A 809 2.90 -21.10 -1.04
C LEU A 809 4.25 -21.35 -1.74
N PRO A 810 4.39 -22.42 -2.55
CA PRO A 810 5.53 -22.63 -3.44
C PRO A 810 5.80 -21.42 -4.34
N LEU A 811 7.05 -21.20 -4.75
CA LEU A 811 7.47 -19.96 -5.42
C LEU A 811 7.62 -20.10 -6.94
N ALA A 812 7.86 -21.32 -7.42
CA ALA A 812 7.90 -21.64 -8.84
C ALA A 812 7.47 -23.10 -9.09
N ALA A 813 7.34 -23.46 -10.36
CA ALA A 813 7.15 -24.82 -10.84
C ALA A 813 8.03 -25.09 -12.07
N LEU A 814 8.38 -26.34 -12.29
CA LEU A 814 9.19 -26.81 -13.41
C LEU A 814 8.49 -28.00 -14.08
N ILE A 815 7.94 -27.78 -15.27
CA ILE A 815 7.17 -28.77 -16.04
C ILE A 815 8.11 -29.54 -16.96
N GLU A 816 8.06 -30.87 -16.91
CA GLU A 816 8.85 -31.80 -17.75
C GLU A 816 10.37 -31.52 -17.76
N LYS A 817 10.88 -30.86 -16.71
CA LYS A 817 12.25 -30.34 -16.60
C LYS A 817 12.68 -29.44 -17.78
N LYS A 818 11.74 -28.67 -18.33
CA LYS A 818 11.94 -27.86 -19.55
C LYS A 818 11.26 -26.50 -19.54
N ILE A 819 10.13 -26.36 -18.85
CA ILE A 819 9.37 -25.11 -18.79
C ILE A 819 9.31 -24.69 -17.33
N ILE A 820 10.03 -23.63 -16.99
CA ILE A 820 9.91 -23.00 -15.67
C ILE A 820 8.71 -22.04 -15.67
N CYS A 821 7.96 -22.06 -14.58
CA CYS A 821 6.81 -21.20 -14.33
C CYS A 821 6.99 -20.52 -12.98
N MET A 822 6.86 -19.20 -12.97
CA MET A 822 6.89 -18.32 -11.80
C MET A 822 5.87 -17.21 -12.05
N HIS A 823 5.51 -16.43 -11.02
CA HIS A 823 4.50 -15.39 -11.18
C HIS A 823 5.00 -14.22 -12.05
N GLY A 824 6.10 -13.58 -11.64
CA GLY A 824 6.77 -12.52 -12.38
C GLY A 824 7.76 -13.09 -13.39
N GLY A 825 9.04 -13.13 -13.01
CA GLY A 825 10.10 -13.54 -13.93
C GLY A 825 11.46 -13.71 -13.30
N ILE A 826 12.43 -14.10 -14.14
CA ILE A 826 13.80 -14.46 -13.76
C ILE A 826 14.53 -13.30 -13.08
N GLY A 827 14.15 -12.06 -13.39
CA GLY A 827 14.67 -10.87 -12.73
C GLY A 827 16.18 -10.71 -12.85
N ARG A 828 16.83 -10.10 -11.85
CA ARG A 828 18.26 -9.77 -11.88
C ARG A 828 19.20 -10.72 -11.12
N SER A 829 18.67 -11.55 -10.23
CA SER A 829 19.46 -12.33 -9.27
C SER A 829 19.37 -13.84 -9.46
N ILE A 830 18.51 -14.33 -10.37
CA ILE A 830 18.24 -15.74 -10.59
C ILE A 830 18.99 -16.21 -11.84
N ASN A 831 19.91 -17.15 -11.66
CA ASN A 831 20.72 -17.76 -12.72
C ASN A 831 20.49 -19.29 -12.75
N HIS A 832 20.16 -19.89 -11.59
CA HIS A 832 19.96 -21.33 -11.42
C HIS A 832 18.70 -21.61 -10.58
N VAL A 833 18.00 -22.71 -10.90
CA VAL A 833 16.72 -23.09 -10.25
C VAL A 833 16.92 -23.41 -8.76
N GLU A 834 18.09 -23.94 -8.42
CA GLU A 834 18.53 -24.25 -7.06
C GLU A 834 18.51 -23.01 -6.14
N GLN A 835 18.67 -21.79 -6.68
CA GLN A 835 18.55 -20.57 -5.89
C GLN A 835 17.13 -20.36 -5.34
N ILE A 836 16.11 -20.87 -6.04
CA ILE A 836 14.70 -20.85 -5.65
C ILE A 836 14.40 -22.05 -4.73
N GLU A 837 14.93 -23.23 -5.05
CA GLU A 837 14.72 -24.45 -4.24
C GLU A 837 15.25 -24.33 -2.81
N ASN A 838 16.37 -23.61 -2.61
CA ASN A 838 16.95 -23.37 -1.29
C ASN A 838 16.15 -22.40 -0.41
N ILE A 839 15.18 -21.65 -0.96
CA ILE A 839 14.36 -20.71 -0.19
C ILE A 839 13.46 -21.47 0.77
N GLN A 840 13.70 -21.29 2.06
CA GLN A 840 12.89 -21.89 3.13
C GLN A 840 11.53 -21.18 3.22
N ARG A 841 10.46 -21.97 3.38
CA ARG A 841 9.11 -21.49 3.69
C ARG A 841 8.74 -21.88 5.13
N PRO A 842 7.93 -21.08 5.85
CA PRO A 842 7.20 -19.91 5.35
C PRO A 842 8.11 -18.69 5.21
N ILE A 843 7.87 -17.88 4.18
CA ILE A 843 8.62 -16.64 3.91
C ILE A 843 7.66 -15.45 3.78
N THR A 844 8.04 -14.30 4.34
CA THR A 844 7.32 -13.03 4.20
C THR A 844 8.10 -12.09 3.27
N MET A 845 7.51 -10.97 2.84
CA MET A 845 8.20 -10.03 1.97
C MET A 845 9.37 -9.32 2.67
N GLU A 846 9.22 -9.04 3.97
CA GLU A 846 10.21 -8.37 4.82
C GLU A 846 11.40 -9.28 5.17
N ALA A 847 11.17 -10.61 5.19
CA ALA A 847 12.21 -11.63 5.25
C ALA A 847 12.69 -12.07 3.86
N GLY A 848 12.17 -11.45 2.80
CA GLY A 848 12.44 -11.79 1.41
C GLY A 848 13.86 -11.42 0.97
N SER A 849 14.50 -12.30 0.23
CA SER A 849 15.72 -11.97 -0.52
C SER A 849 15.37 -11.26 -1.84
N ILE A 850 16.37 -10.69 -2.50
CA ILE A 850 16.19 -10.12 -3.84
C ILE A 850 15.70 -11.15 -4.89
N VAL A 851 15.96 -12.44 -4.67
CA VAL A 851 15.39 -13.54 -5.47
C VAL A 851 13.87 -13.62 -5.30
N LEU A 852 13.34 -13.46 -4.07
CA LEU A 852 11.89 -13.43 -3.85
C LEU A 852 11.25 -12.19 -4.50
N MET A 853 11.93 -11.04 -4.45
CA MET A 853 11.46 -9.84 -5.15
C MET A 853 11.43 -10.06 -6.67
N ASP A 854 12.50 -10.59 -7.25
CA ASP A 854 12.57 -10.90 -8.68
C ASP A 854 11.44 -11.86 -9.13
N LEU A 855 11.25 -12.99 -8.42
CA LEU A 855 10.23 -14.01 -8.69
C LEU A 855 8.79 -13.46 -8.72
N LEU A 856 8.48 -12.48 -7.88
CA LEU A 856 7.13 -11.98 -7.67
C LEU A 856 6.87 -10.62 -8.36
N TRP A 857 7.90 -9.88 -8.78
CA TRP A 857 7.74 -8.50 -9.26
C TRP A 857 8.45 -8.16 -10.58
N SER A 858 9.12 -9.13 -11.23
CA SER A 858 9.70 -8.90 -12.56
C SER A 858 8.61 -9.01 -13.65
N ASP A 859 8.19 -7.91 -14.26
CA ASP A 859 7.24 -7.95 -15.40
C ASP A 859 7.96 -8.29 -16.72
N PRO A 860 7.30 -8.92 -17.69
CA PRO A 860 7.78 -8.95 -19.08
C PRO A 860 7.74 -7.53 -19.70
N THR A 861 8.62 -7.25 -20.66
CA THR A 861 8.58 -5.99 -21.42
C THR A 861 7.45 -5.96 -22.45
N GLU A 862 6.71 -4.84 -22.56
CA GLU A 862 5.66 -4.61 -23.58
C GLU A 862 6.16 -4.60 -25.05
N ASN A 863 7.46 -4.80 -25.29
CA ASN A 863 8.07 -4.77 -26.63
C ASN A 863 9.16 -5.86 -26.75
N ASP A 864 8.91 -6.86 -27.60
CA ASP A 864 9.82 -7.99 -27.87
C ASP A 864 11.21 -7.57 -28.37
N SER A 865 11.33 -6.35 -28.93
CA SER A 865 12.61 -5.78 -29.37
C SER A 865 13.50 -5.26 -28.23
N VAL A 866 13.06 -5.39 -26.97
CA VAL A 866 13.88 -5.10 -25.80
C VAL A 866 14.58 -6.38 -25.38
N GLU A 867 15.91 -6.35 -25.38
CA GLU A 867 16.76 -7.44 -24.90
C GLU A 867 17.22 -7.21 -23.46
N GLY A 868 17.41 -8.31 -22.72
CA GLY A 868 17.95 -8.31 -21.37
C GLY A 868 17.00 -7.72 -20.33
N LEU A 869 17.58 -7.16 -19.26
CA LEU A 869 16.85 -6.56 -18.14
C LEU A 869 16.83 -5.05 -18.24
N ARG A 870 15.72 -4.43 -17.82
CA ARG A 870 15.56 -2.97 -17.68
C ARG A 870 15.00 -2.61 -16.30
N PRO A 871 15.22 -1.39 -15.79
CA PRO A 871 14.54 -0.93 -14.58
C PRO A 871 13.02 -0.93 -14.74
N ASN A 872 12.28 -1.39 -13.74
CA ASN A 872 10.82 -1.38 -13.78
C ASN A 872 10.25 -0.01 -13.37
N ALA A 873 9.15 0.41 -14.00
CA ALA A 873 8.41 1.60 -13.61
C ALA A 873 7.72 1.47 -12.24
N ARG A 874 7.48 0.23 -11.75
CA ARG A 874 6.85 -0.05 -10.45
C ARG A 874 7.71 0.37 -9.24
N GLY A 875 9.03 0.51 -9.38
CA GLY A 875 9.88 0.99 -8.28
C GLY A 875 11.37 0.65 -8.38
N PRO A 876 12.22 1.27 -7.53
CA PRO A 876 13.64 0.94 -7.45
C PRO A 876 13.85 -0.52 -7.01
N GLY A 877 14.91 -1.15 -7.51
CA GLY A 877 15.20 -2.58 -7.26
C GLY A 877 14.45 -3.55 -8.17
N LEU A 878 13.26 -3.20 -8.65
CA LEU A 878 12.50 -4.02 -9.60
C LEU A 878 13.05 -3.93 -11.03
N VAL A 879 12.79 -4.96 -11.84
CA VAL A 879 13.15 -5.02 -13.27
C VAL A 879 11.99 -5.41 -14.16
N THR A 880 12.12 -5.13 -15.46
CA THR A 880 11.39 -5.81 -16.52
C THR A 880 12.35 -6.67 -17.34
N PHE A 881 11.88 -7.79 -17.88
CA PHE A 881 12.69 -8.74 -18.64
C PHE A 881 12.23 -8.87 -20.10
N GLY A 882 13.21 -8.88 -21.00
CA GLY A 882 13.04 -8.96 -22.44
C GLY A 882 13.23 -10.35 -23.03
N SER A 883 13.05 -10.46 -24.35
CA SER A 883 13.04 -11.71 -25.12
C SER A 883 14.30 -12.59 -24.91
N TYR A 884 15.46 -11.97 -24.71
CA TYR A 884 16.74 -12.66 -24.47
C TYR A 884 16.93 -13.24 -23.05
N CYS A 885 16.06 -12.91 -22.08
CA CYS A 885 16.16 -13.46 -20.72
C CYS A 885 15.63 -14.90 -20.61
N CYS A 886 14.71 -15.29 -21.49
CA CYS A 886 14.08 -16.63 -21.46
C CYS A 886 15.04 -17.77 -21.82
N SER A 887 16.26 -17.47 -22.27
CA SER A 887 17.30 -18.43 -22.68
C SER A 887 18.50 -18.51 -21.71
N LEU A 888 18.35 -18.04 -20.47
CA LEU A 888 19.44 -17.93 -19.48
C LEU A 888 19.38 -18.90 -18.29
N ILE A 889 18.49 -19.90 -18.32
CA ILE A 889 18.46 -20.99 -17.33
C ILE A 889 18.64 -22.32 -18.08
N GLU A 890 19.81 -22.95 -17.89
CA GLU A 890 20.10 -24.36 -18.23
C GLU A 890 20.02 -25.24 -16.97
#